data_AF-A0A1F6G8U2-F1
#
_entry.id   AF-A0A1F6G8U2-F1
#
_cell.length_a   1.000
_cell.length_b   1.000
_cell.length_c   1.000
_cell.angle_alpha   90.00
_cell.angle_beta   90.00
_cell.angle_gamma   90.00
#
_symmetry.space_group_name_H-M   'P 1'
#
loop_
_entity.id
_entity.type
_entity.pdbx_description
1 polymer ?
#
loop_
_entity_poly.entity_id
_entity_poly.type
_entity_poly.pdbx_seq_one_letter_code
_entity_poly.pdbx_strand_id
1 'polypeptide(L)'
;MNDFRTPGVSIEEIPLLASSVAEIESAIPVFIGHTEKAFYKGENLTNIPTAISSLTEYNQKFGSFAPNLIKSIALAEVGGFYQVGAIVRERDYYLFSALRMFYLNGGGRCYVVSVGDYTTPVSQDSLLKGLDASAKAMDITIVAIPDAAALGEDAVLVQQQMLAQCESRGDRFAILDFPNETDPTNLATSAENFRSKIGTTGLKYAAVYAPYLVTGLSKTVGANDILEKLVGPDGNHLDLSSLDATAVPVIQGINQSGQALTDLNQLVNDGDPGKKVMADYRASKKAPATNGDDQIFKGALAAFNKAGGTAQKPDKPSNAEFKAALDKADDLGKKAINTYLNPPAPVAPANPVAVLSALVTGLNGFADGAVKYGKEISQFYTQALAGLKPATESAKIGTTSLFAADGTLSVTASLSAASPNLSEADLASLDQVFASIGKIVNDARIAIGQVSDGLNGSMAQASTLYQNILVKVTERLQTIPPSGAIAGVYARVDSQRGSFKAPANVSVDMVKKLNLTITGEMQGALNVDTVGGKSINAIRSLPGRGIMVWGARTLLGNDNEWRYVPVRRFFIVAEQSIKHSTYWAVFEPNDARLWIKVKTMISNYLTDKWKEGALAGATPEQAFEVQVGLGETMTPEDVLEGKLIIQIGMAVVRPAEFIVLRFYHKMQQS
;
A
#
# COMPACT_ATOMS: atom_id res chain seq x y z
N MET A 1 57.94 -12.23 -21.07
CA MET A 1 59.30 -12.15 -20.51
C MET A 1 59.97 -10.97 -21.18
N ASN A 2 60.31 -9.93 -20.43
CA ASN A 2 61.08 -8.82 -20.97
C ASN A 2 62.52 -9.28 -21.23
N ASP A 3 63.03 -8.97 -22.42
CA ASP A 3 64.35 -9.34 -22.90
C ASP A 3 65.40 -8.41 -22.25
N PHE A 4 66.11 -8.90 -21.23
CA PHE A 4 67.12 -8.12 -20.49
C PHE A 4 68.40 -7.97 -21.33
N ARG A 5 68.50 -6.87 -22.09
CA ARG A 5 69.60 -6.62 -23.05
C ARG A 5 70.80 -5.83 -22.51
N THR A 6 70.79 -5.37 -21.26
CA THR A 6 71.90 -4.60 -20.67
C THR A 6 72.16 -4.99 -19.22
N PRO A 7 73.43 -5.05 -18.78
CA PRO A 7 73.76 -5.26 -17.36
C PRO A 7 73.36 -4.03 -16.53
N GLY A 8 72.45 -4.18 -15.57
CA GLY A 8 71.97 -3.11 -14.69
C GLY A 8 70.97 -3.62 -13.63
N VAL A 9 70.54 -2.75 -12.71
CA VAL A 9 69.48 -3.04 -11.71
C VAL A 9 68.15 -2.54 -12.27
N SER A 10 67.20 -3.45 -12.49
CA SER A 10 65.83 -3.15 -12.90
C SER A 10 64.87 -3.24 -11.71
N ILE A 11 63.97 -2.26 -11.60
CA ILE A 11 62.86 -2.26 -10.64
C ILE A 11 61.59 -2.59 -11.42
N GLU A 12 60.93 -3.69 -11.05
CA GLU A 12 59.57 -4.01 -11.51
C GLU A 12 58.60 -3.84 -10.33
N GLU A 13 57.51 -3.11 -10.57
CA GLU A 13 56.37 -3.14 -9.66
C GLU A 13 55.57 -4.42 -9.91
N ILE A 14 55.67 -5.35 -8.96
CA ILE A 14 54.78 -6.52 -8.91
C ILE A 14 53.54 -6.07 -8.11
N PRO A 15 52.34 -6.00 -8.71
CA PRO A 15 51.12 -5.68 -7.96
C PRO A 15 50.90 -6.75 -6.88
N LEU A 16 51.06 -6.36 -5.62
CA LEU A 16 50.98 -7.24 -4.44
C LEU A 16 49.59 -7.33 -3.82
N LEU A 17 48.63 -6.52 -4.29
CA LEU A 17 47.26 -6.62 -3.81
C LEU A 17 46.65 -7.93 -4.33
N ALA A 18 46.48 -8.89 -3.42
CA ALA A 18 45.71 -10.08 -3.70
C ALA A 18 44.27 -9.67 -4.04
N SER A 19 43.74 -10.19 -5.14
CA SER A 19 42.29 -10.14 -5.38
C SER A 19 41.58 -10.76 -4.17
N SER A 20 40.59 -10.06 -3.61
CA SER A 20 39.82 -10.51 -2.46
C SER A 20 38.38 -10.83 -2.87
N VAL A 21 37.73 -11.76 -2.17
CA VAL A 21 36.29 -11.99 -2.36
C VAL A 21 35.52 -10.86 -1.67
N ALA A 22 34.75 -10.10 -2.45
CA ALA A 22 33.76 -9.18 -1.92
C ALA A 22 32.48 -9.96 -1.62
N GLU A 23 32.00 -9.87 -0.38
CA GLU A 23 30.73 -10.48 0.02
C GLU A 23 29.55 -9.72 -0.58
N ILE A 24 28.61 -10.45 -1.16
CA ILE A 24 27.36 -9.87 -1.67
C ILE A 24 26.34 -9.67 -0.53
N GLU A 25 25.40 -8.72 -0.71
CA GLU A 25 24.30 -8.54 0.22
C GLU A 25 23.44 -9.82 0.33
N SER A 26 23.27 -10.35 1.54
CA SER A 26 22.67 -11.66 1.76
C SER A 26 21.14 -11.69 1.77
N ALA A 27 20.50 -10.52 1.86
CA ALA A 27 19.06 -10.39 2.05
C ALA A 27 18.47 -9.20 1.27
N ILE A 28 18.49 -9.27 -0.06
CA ILE A 28 17.76 -8.36 -0.94
C ILE A 28 16.51 -9.09 -1.44
N PRO A 29 15.34 -8.87 -0.82
CA PRO A 29 14.11 -9.49 -1.27
C PRO A 29 13.50 -8.79 -2.48
N VAL A 30 12.80 -9.57 -3.30
CA VAL A 30 11.76 -9.06 -4.20
C VAL A 30 10.39 -9.38 -3.63
N PHE A 31 9.53 -8.36 -3.63
CA PHE A 31 8.12 -8.49 -3.27
C PHE A 31 7.26 -8.30 -4.51
N ILE A 32 6.37 -9.26 -4.76
CA ILE A 32 5.54 -9.31 -5.97
C ILE A 32 4.06 -9.28 -5.57
N GLY A 33 3.28 -8.41 -6.21
CA GLY A 33 1.85 -8.27 -5.91
C GLY A 33 1.24 -7.01 -6.53
N HIS A 34 0.01 -6.71 -6.16
CA HIS A 34 -0.73 -5.55 -6.62
C HIS A 34 -0.39 -4.30 -5.81
N THR A 35 -0.37 -3.16 -6.48
CA THR A 35 -0.09 -1.84 -5.89
C THR A 35 -1.25 -0.88 -6.16
N GLU A 36 -1.25 0.31 -5.58
CA GLU A 36 -2.29 1.32 -5.91
C GLU A 36 -2.08 1.86 -7.32
N LYS A 37 -0.81 2.07 -7.66
CA LYS A 37 -0.35 2.56 -8.95
C LYS A 37 1.00 1.92 -9.28
N ALA A 38 1.47 2.05 -10.51
CA ALA A 38 2.81 1.66 -10.91
C ALA A 38 3.33 2.64 -11.96
N PHE A 39 3.37 3.92 -11.58
CA PHE A 39 3.74 5.00 -12.49
C PHE A 39 4.55 6.06 -11.77
N TYR A 40 5.72 6.38 -12.30
CA TYR A 40 6.63 7.35 -11.70
C TYR A 40 7.38 8.12 -12.79
N LYS A 41 7.38 9.46 -12.68
CA LYS A 41 8.11 10.37 -13.60
C LYS A 41 7.84 10.11 -15.11
N GLY A 42 6.63 9.71 -15.47
CA GLY A 42 6.28 9.45 -16.88
C GLY A 42 6.45 7.99 -17.30
N GLU A 43 7.01 7.13 -16.45
CA GLU A 43 7.29 5.73 -16.76
C GLU A 43 6.31 4.79 -16.08
N ASN A 44 5.87 3.78 -16.83
CA ASN A 44 5.07 2.67 -16.31
C ASN A 44 6.02 1.61 -15.72
N LEU A 45 5.79 1.23 -14.46
CA LEU A 45 6.60 0.30 -13.68
C LEU A 45 5.96 -1.10 -13.54
N THR A 46 4.80 -1.34 -14.15
CA THR A 46 4.12 -2.63 -14.09
C THR A 46 4.98 -3.72 -14.71
N ASN A 47 5.15 -4.84 -13.98
CA ASN A 47 6.03 -5.96 -14.33
C ASN A 47 7.50 -5.56 -14.56
N ILE A 48 7.96 -4.47 -13.93
CA ILE A 48 9.36 -4.05 -13.92
C ILE A 48 9.89 -4.14 -12.49
N PRO A 49 10.91 -4.99 -12.21
CA PRO A 49 11.56 -5.02 -10.92
C PRO A 49 12.17 -3.66 -10.59
N THR A 50 11.58 -2.98 -9.62
CA THR A 50 11.99 -1.63 -9.25
C THR A 50 12.61 -1.66 -7.86
N ALA A 51 13.89 -1.32 -7.79
CA ALA A 51 14.58 -1.17 -6.51
C ALA A 51 14.00 0.00 -5.72
N ILE A 52 13.84 -0.22 -4.43
CA ILE A 52 13.47 0.80 -3.44
C ILE A 52 14.30 0.61 -2.16
N SER A 53 14.52 1.72 -1.47
CA SER A 53 15.28 1.77 -0.22
C SER A 53 14.44 2.15 1.00
N SER A 54 13.21 2.64 0.79
CA SER A 54 12.32 3.09 1.85
C SER A 54 10.84 3.02 1.47
N LEU A 55 9.97 3.03 2.48
CA LEU A 55 8.51 3.18 2.27
C LEU A 55 8.13 4.51 1.64
N THR A 56 8.90 5.58 1.86
CA THR A 56 8.65 6.88 1.21
C THR A 56 8.81 6.76 -0.31
N GLU A 57 9.89 6.10 -0.75
CA GLU A 57 10.14 5.84 -2.16
C GLU A 57 9.07 4.90 -2.75
N TYR A 58 8.66 3.87 -1.98
CA TYR A 58 7.53 3.03 -2.36
C TYR A 58 6.27 3.85 -2.60
N ASN A 59 5.86 4.70 -1.65
CA ASN A 59 4.63 5.48 -1.76
C ASN A 59 4.62 6.39 -2.99
N GLN A 60 5.77 6.97 -3.34
CA GLN A 60 5.90 7.80 -4.54
C GLN A 60 5.64 7.00 -5.83
N LYS A 61 6.20 5.79 -5.92
CA LYS A 61 6.16 4.94 -7.13
C LYS A 61 4.89 4.08 -7.22
N PHE A 62 4.43 3.55 -6.09
CA PHE A 62 3.45 2.47 -6.00
C PHE A 62 2.19 2.79 -5.20
N GLY A 63 2.19 3.89 -4.44
CA GLY A 63 1.05 4.33 -3.63
C GLY A 63 0.96 3.64 -2.27
N SER A 64 -0.25 3.47 -1.73
CA SER A 64 -0.49 3.07 -0.34
C SER A 64 -1.42 1.86 -0.21
N PHE A 65 -2.13 1.74 0.92
CA PHE A 65 -3.06 0.65 1.19
C PHE A 65 -4.16 0.57 0.15
N ALA A 66 -4.51 -0.66 -0.22
CA ALA A 66 -5.79 -0.92 -0.87
C ALA A 66 -6.96 -0.48 0.04
N PRO A 67 -8.09 -0.04 -0.55
CA PRO A 67 -9.33 0.19 0.18
C PRO A 67 -9.74 -1.05 1.01
N ASN A 68 -10.61 -0.85 2.00
CA ASN A 68 -11.00 -1.95 2.90
C ASN A 68 -11.71 -3.10 2.15
N LEU A 69 -12.51 -2.77 1.12
CA LEU A 69 -13.16 -3.72 0.20
C LEU A 69 -13.95 -4.81 0.93
N ILE A 70 -14.76 -4.42 1.92
CA ILE A 70 -15.61 -5.35 2.67
C ILE A 70 -16.86 -5.65 1.85
N LYS A 71 -17.09 -6.94 1.58
CA LYS A 71 -18.27 -7.42 0.85
C LYS A 71 -19.43 -7.69 1.80
N SER A 72 -19.18 -8.41 2.89
CA SER A 72 -20.20 -8.72 3.90
C SER A 72 -19.58 -9.05 5.25
N ILE A 73 -20.37 -8.83 6.31
CA ILE A 73 -20.09 -9.12 7.70
C ILE A 73 -21.26 -9.96 8.22
N ALA A 74 -21.06 -11.27 8.30
CA ALA A 74 -22.07 -12.19 8.78
C ALA A 74 -22.17 -12.14 10.31
N LEU A 75 -23.37 -11.92 10.82
CA LEU A 75 -23.69 -11.97 12.24
C LEU A 75 -24.42 -13.28 12.56
N ALA A 76 -23.96 -13.97 13.60
CA ALA A 76 -24.59 -15.17 14.14
C ALA A 76 -25.22 -14.84 15.49
N GLU A 77 -26.41 -15.36 15.74
CA GLU A 77 -27.07 -15.23 17.04
C GLU A 77 -26.62 -16.37 17.96
N VAL A 78 -26.02 -16.01 19.09
CA VAL A 78 -25.55 -16.96 20.11
C VAL A 78 -26.08 -16.52 21.46
N GLY A 79 -26.99 -17.31 22.03
CA GLY A 79 -27.58 -17.02 23.35
C GLY A 79 -28.39 -15.72 23.40
N GLY A 80 -29.05 -15.34 22.30
CA GLY A 80 -29.84 -14.10 22.20
C GLY A 80 -29.03 -12.85 21.89
N PHE A 81 -27.74 -12.97 21.58
CA PHE A 81 -26.87 -11.85 21.20
C PHE A 81 -26.21 -12.09 19.84
N TYR A 82 -26.12 -11.04 19.02
CA TYR A 82 -25.39 -11.11 17.77
C TYR A 82 -23.87 -11.05 17.99
N GLN A 83 -23.15 -11.94 17.32
CA GLN A 83 -21.70 -11.99 17.28
C GLN A 83 -21.22 -12.06 15.83
N VAL A 84 -20.02 -11.53 15.56
CA VAL A 84 -19.42 -11.62 14.22
C VAL A 84 -19.00 -13.06 13.95
N GLY A 85 -19.59 -13.65 12.91
CA GLY A 85 -19.23 -14.97 12.39
C GLY A 85 -18.11 -14.89 11.37
N ALA A 86 -18.42 -14.41 10.17
CA ALA A 86 -17.48 -14.35 9.04
C ALA A 86 -17.42 -12.94 8.43
N ILE A 87 -16.23 -12.53 8.00
CA ILE A 87 -16.03 -11.27 7.27
C ILE A 87 -15.47 -11.62 5.90
N VAL A 88 -16.25 -11.32 4.87
CA VAL A 88 -15.88 -11.57 3.47
C VAL A 88 -15.44 -10.26 2.84
N ARG A 89 -14.26 -10.26 2.24
CA ARG A 89 -13.76 -9.14 1.45
C ARG A 89 -14.03 -9.41 -0.02
N GLU A 90 -14.24 -8.35 -0.79
CA GLU A 90 -14.37 -8.47 -2.25
C GLU A 90 -13.07 -8.99 -2.86
N ARG A 91 -11.95 -8.43 -2.41
CA ARG A 91 -10.58 -8.72 -2.87
C ARG A 91 -9.60 -8.50 -1.72
N ASP A 92 -8.60 -9.36 -1.64
CA ASP A 92 -7.50 -9.25 -0.68
C ASP A 92 -6.21 -8.84 -1.39
N TYR A 93 -5.48 -7.89 -0.81
CA TYR A 93 -4.15 -7.46 -1.24
C TYR A 93 -3.27 -7.28 0.00
N TYR A 94 -2.06 -7.84 -0.04
CA TYR A 94 -1.16 -7.98 1.10
C TYR A 94 0.21 -7.31 0.88
N LEU A 95 0.61 -7.04 -0.38
CA LEU A 95 1.93 -6.53 -0.76
C LEU A 95 2.37 -5.32 0.07
N PHE A 96 1.54 -4.28 0.15
CA PHE A 96 1.92 -3.07 0.88
C PHE A 96 2.06 -3.33 2.38
N SER A 97 1.15 -4.11 2.98
CA SER A 97 1.24 -4.49 4.39
C SER A 97 2.49 -5.33 4.68
N ALA A 98 2.82 -6.27 3.79
CA ALA A 98 4.02 -7.10 3.88
C ALA A 98 5.30 -6.25 3.80
N LEU A 99 5.35 -5.28 2.88
CA LEU A 99 6.47 -4.33 2.78
C LEU A 99 6.62 -3.46 4.03
N ARG A 100 5.51 -2.99 4.61
CA ARG A 100 5.57 -2.26 5.88
C ARG A 100 6.17 -3.12 6.99
N MET A 101 5.75 -4.38 7.09
CA MET A 101 6.31 -5.31 8.08
C MET A 101 7.77 -5.65 7.81
N PHE A 102 8.19 -5.75 6.55
CA PHE A 102 9.59 -5.92 6.16
C PHE A 102 10.46 -4.81 6.75
N TYR A 103 10.13 -3.54 6.48
CA TYR A 103 10.89 -2.41 7.02
C TYR A 103 10.84 -2.32 8.54
N LEU A 104 9.68 -2.59 9.16
CA LEU A 104 9.52 -2.58 10.62
C LEU A 104 10.32 -3.68 11.33
N ASN A 105 10.68 -4.76 10.63
CA ASN A 105 11.46 -5.87 11.18
C ASN A 105 12.95 -5.81 10.79
N GLY A 106 13.43 -4.68 10.26
CA GLY A 106 14.84 -4.45 9.91
C GLY A 106 15.19 -4.66 8.43
N GLY A 107 14.19 -4.61 7.56
CA GLY A 107 14.37 -4.60 6.11
C GLY A 107 15.09 -3.35 5.60
N GLY A 108 15.96 -3.53 4.59
CA GLY A 108 16.69 -2.47 3.92
C GLY A 108 16.26 -2.31 2.46
N ARG A 109 17.22 -2.40 1.54
CA ARG A 109 16.98 -2.37 0.09
C ARG A 109 16.16 -3.59 -0.34
N CYS A 110 15.15 -3.39 -1.18
CA CYS A 110 14.36 -4.46 -1.77
C CYS A 110 13.88 -4.09 -3.17
N TYR A 111 13.40 -5.08 -3.91
CA TYR A 111 12.70 -4.88 -5.18
C TYR A 111 11.20 -5.02 -4.98
N VAL A 112 10.44 -4.25 -5.76
CA VAL A 112 9.00 -4.41 -5.90
C VAL A 112 8.68 -4.67 -7.37
N VAL A 113 7.85 -5.69 -7.61
CA VAL A 113 7.24 -5.94 -8.91
C VAL A 113 5.73 -5.78 -8.76
N SER A 114 5.21 -4.66 -9.27
CA SER A 114 3.75 -4.46 -9.36
C SER A 114 3.21 -5.28 -10.52
N VAL A 115 2.20 -6.12 -10.26
CA VAL A 115 1.56 -6.96 -11.30
C VAL A 115 0.18 -6.45 -11.74
N GLY A 116 -0.30 -5.38 -11.10
CA GLY A 116 -1.63 -4.82 -11.32
C GLY A 116 -1.99 -3.79 -10.25
N ASP A 117 -3.13 -3.12 -10.46
CA ASP A 117 -3.70 -2.18 -9.49
C ASP A 117 -4.76 -2.85 -8.58
N TYR A 118 -5.39 -2.07 -7.69
CA TYR A 118 -6.45 -2.55 -6.80
C TYR A 118 -7.85 -2.67 -7.43
N THR A 119 -7.96 -2.51 -8.74
CA THR A 119 -9.24 -2.63 -9.45
C THR A 119 -9.55 -4.07 -9.87
N THR A 120 -8.53 -4.91 -10.01
CA THR A 120 -8.66 -6.30 -10.46
C THR A 120 -8.26 -7.30 -9.37
N PRO A 121 -8.98 -8.42 -9.19
CA PRO A 121 -8.60 -9.46 -8.25
C PRO A 121 -7.19 -10.01 -8.53
N VAL A 122 -6.50 -10.44 -7.48
CA VAL A 122 -5.23 -11.17 -7.61
C VAL A 122 -5.47 -12.44 -8.43
N SER A 123 -4.63 -12.69 -9.42
CA SER A 123 -4.68 -13.90 -10.24
C SER A 123 -3.33 -14.60 -10.31
N GLN A 124 -3.33 -15.93 -10.45
CA GLN A 124 -2.11 -16.71 -10.62
C GLN A 124 -1.26 -16.20 -11.79
N ASP A 125 -1.86 -15.95 -12.95
CA ASP A 125 -1.15 -15.46 -14.15
C ASP A 125 -0.42 -14.15 -13.91
N SER A 126 -1.06 -13.18 -13.24
CA SER A 126 -0.43 -11.90 -12.91
C SER A 126 0.79 -12.07 -11.99
N LEU A 127 0.69 -12.91 -10.96
CA LEU A 127 1.79 -13.17 -10.04
C LEU A 127 2.96 -13.91 -10.71
N LEU A 128 2.66 -14.86 -11.61
CA LEU A 128 3.69 -15.58 -12.36
C LEU A 128 4.43 -14.67 -13.36
N LYS A 129 3.71 -13.76 -14.04
CA LYS A 129 4.35 -12.72 -14.87
C LYS A 129 5.29 -11.84 -14.05
N GLY A 130 4.89 -11.48 -12.83
CA GLY A 130 5.75 -10.75 -11.91
C GLY A 130 6.98 -11.56 -11.47
N LEU A 131 6.81 -12.85 -11.21
CA LEU A 131 7.90 -13.77 -10.87
C LEU A 131 8.91 -13.89 -12.01
N ASP A 132 8.45 -14.04 -13.24
CA ASP A 132 9.30 -14.06 -14.43
C ASP A 132 10.03 -12.73 -14.65
N ALA A 133 9.34 -11.60 -14.42
CA ALA A 133 9.96 -10.29 -14.47
C ALA A 133 11.10 -10.15 -13.45
N SER A 134 10.91 -10.65 -12.22
CA SER A 134 11.92 -10.61 -11.16
C SER A 134 13.21 -11.35 -11.53
N ALA A 135 13.16 -12.35 -12.42
CA ALA A 135 14.34 -13.07 -12.87
C ALA A 135 15.33 -12.21 -13.66
N LYS A 136 14.92 -11.03 -14.14
CA LYS A 136 15.77 -10.08 -14.87
C LYS A 136 16.72 -9.29 -13.97
N ALA A 137 16.41 -9.15 -12.68
CA ALA A 137 17.29 -8.52 -11.71
C ALA A 137 18.26 -9.56 -11.11
N MET A 138 19.55 -9.21 -11.10
CA MET A 138 20.64 -10.15 -10.81
C MET A 138 21.03 -10.22 -9.32
N ASP A 139 20.71 -9.20 -8.53
CA ASP A 139 21.09 -9.10 -7.11
C ASP A 139 19.96 -9.51 -6.14
N ILE A 140 18.83 -10.02 -6.63
CA ILE A 140 17.77 -10.57 -5.79
C ILE A 140 18.25 -11.87 -5.15
N THR A 141 18.20 -11.94 -3.80
CA THR A 141 18.56 -13.13 -3.04
C THR A 141 17.38 -13.78 -2.32
N ILE A 142 16.25 -13.07 -2.20
CA ILE A 142 15.03 -13.59 -1.56
C ILE A 142 13.82 -13.31 -2.45
N VAL A 143 12.89 -14.27 -2.57
CA VAL A 143 11.62 -14.09 -3.28
C VAL A 143 10.45 -14.27 -2.32
N ALA A 144 9.55 -13.27 -2.27
CA ALA A 144 8.32 -13.31 -1.49
C ALA A 144 7.13 -12.80 -2.31
N ILE A 145 6.04 -13.56 -2.34
CA ILE A 145 4.80 -13.19 -3.05
C ILE A 145 3.64 -13.19 -2.05
N PRO A 146 3.53 -12.17 -1.18
CA PRO A 146 2.51 -12.12 -0.13
C PRO A 146 1.08 -12.13 -0.70
N ASP A 147 0.88 -11.60 -1.90
CA ASP A 147 -0.43 -11.58 -2.55
C ASP A 147 -0.91 -12.98 -3.00
N ALA A 148 -0.03 -13.98 -3.07
CA ALA A 148 -0.44 -15.36 -3.35
C ALA A 148 -1.45 -15.85 -2.30
N ALA A 149 -1.42 -15.33 -1.07
CA ALA A 149 -2.39 -15.61 -0.02
C ALA A 149 -3.84 -15.29 -0.41
N ALA A 150 -4.07 -14.35 -1.34
CA ALA A 150 -5.40 -14.00 -1.82
C ALA A 150 -6.02 -15.08 -2.72
N LEU A 151 -5.23 -16.04 -3.22
CA LEU A 151 -5.68 -17.16 -4.05
C LEU A 151 -6.25 -18.33 -3.23
N GLY A 152 -6.20 -18.26 -1.89
CA GLY A 152 -6.66 -19.36 -1.03
C GLY A 152 -5.88 -20.65 -1.29
N GLU A 153 -6.57 -21.74 -1.60
CA GLU A 153 -5.94 -23.05 -1.84
C GLU A 153 -5.01 -23.07 -3.07
N ASP A 154 -5.25 -22.20 -4.05
CA ASP A 154 -4.47 -22.13 -5.29
C ASP A 154 -3.14 -21.39 -5.11
N ALA A 155 -2.90 -20.78 -3.94
CA ALA A 155 -1.63 -20.13 -3.61
C ALA A 155 -0.42 -21.07 -3.81
N VAL A 156 -0.62 -22.37 -3.55
CA VAL A 156 0.41 -23.40 -3.69
C VAL A 156 0.96 -23.50 -5.12
N LEU A 157 0.16 -23.21 -6.14
CA LEU A 157 0.57 -23.26 -7.54
C LEU A 157 1.60 -22.16 -7.87
N VAL A 158 1.43 -20.97 -7.28
CA VAL A 158 2.41 -19.88 -7.38
C VAL A 158 3.69 -20.25 -6.62
N GLN A 159 3.55 -20.85 -5.44
CA GLN A 159 4.68 -21.25 -4.60
C GLN A 159 5.53 -22.37 -5.24
N GLN A 160 4.92 -23.29 -6.00
CA GLN A 160 5.65 -24.26 -6.82
C GLN A 160 6.54 -23.59 -7.86
N GLN A 161 6.07 -22.52 -8.51
CA GLN A 161 6.88 -21.77 -9.48
C GLN A 161 7.98 -20.95 -8.79
N MET A 162 7.73 -20.42 -7.58
CA MET A 162 8.78 -19.81 -6.77
C MET A 162 9.91 -20.81 -6.48
N LEU A 163 9.57 -22.04 -6.09
CA LEU A 163 10.53 -23.13 -5.86
C LEU A 163 11.33 -23.47 -7.13
N ALA A 164 10.64 -23.65 -8.25
CA ALA A 164 11.26 -23.97 -9.53
C ALA A 164 12.25 -22.88 -9.98
N GLN A 165 11.88 -21.60 -9.85
CA GLN A 165 12.79 -20.50 -10.17
C GLN A 165 14.01 -20.49 -9.23
N CYS A 166 13.81 -20.64 -7.92
CA CYS A 166 14.93 -20.63 -6.96
C CYS A 166 15.89 -21.80 -7.22
N GLU A 167 15.37 -22.99 -7.54
CA GLU A 167 16.21 -24.14 -7.90
C GLU A 167 16.96 -23.94 -9.21
N SER A 168 16.28 -23.45 -10.25
CA SER A 168 16.90 -23.20 -11.56
C SER A 168 18.01 -22.16 -11.49
N ARG A 169 17.86 -21.14 -10.64
CA ARG A 169 18.84 -20.05 -10.55
C ARG A 169 19.94 -20.29 -9.53
N GLY A 170 19.62 -20.95 -8.42
CA GLY A 170 20.56 -21.26 -7.33
C GLY A 170 21.09 -20.03 -6.56
N ASP A 171 20.67 -18.82 -6.94
CA ASP A 171 21.15 -17.54 -6.39
C ASP A 171 20.18 -16.90 -5.38
N ARG A 172 19.01 -17.53 -5.16
CA ARG A 172 17.92 -16.95 -4.37
C ARG A 172 17.16 -17.99 -3.55
N PHE A 173 16.46 -17.51 -2.52
CA PHE A 173 15.71 -18.32 -1.56
C PHE A 173 14.26 -17.82 -1.42
N ALA A 174 13.29 -18.71 -1.48
CA ALA A 174 11.87 -18.37 -1.35
C ALA A 174 11.41 -18.36 0.12
N ILE A 175 10.67 -17.32 0.51
CA ILE A 175 9.90 -17.30 1.75
C ILE A 175 8.44 -17.52 1.37
N LEU A 176 7.87 -18.63 1.83
CA LEU A 176 6.52 -19.08 1.50
C LEU A 176 5.59 -18.91 2.69
N ASP A 177 4.33 -18.63 2.40
CA ASP A 177 3.28 -18.49 3.39
C ASP A 177 2.46 -19.78 3.47
N PHE A 178 2.30 -20.32 4.68
CA PHE A 178 1.38 -21.43 4.92
C PHE A 178 -0.07 -20.98 4.67
N PRO A 179 -1.02 -21.85 4.28
CA PRO A 179 -2.43 -21.48 4.22
C PRO A 179 -2.94 -20.86 5.52
N ASN A 180 -3.89 -19.93 5.40
CA ASN A 180 -4.46 -19.22 6.54
C ASN A 180 -5.38 -20.15 7.37
N GLU A 181 -4.77 -20.97 8.22
CA GLU A 181 -5.49 -21.79 9.19
C GLU A 181 -5.84 -20.97 10.44
N THR A 182 -7.10 -21.05 10.86
CA THR A 182 -7.63 -20.38 12.05
C THR A 182 -8.14 -21.36 13.10
N ASP A 183 -8.40 -22.61 12.71
CA ASP A 183 -8.85 -23.67 13.61
C ASP A 183 -7.66 -24.55 14.03
N PRO A 184 -7.32 -24.62 15.34
CA PRO A 184 -6.24 -25.47 15.82
C PRO A 184 -6.46 -26.97 15.52
N THR A 185 -7.70 -27.42 15.39
CA THR A 185 -8.02 -28.83 15.14
C THR A 185 -7.72 -29.24 13.69
N ASN A 186 -7.77 -28.31 12.75
CA ASN A 186 -7.50 -28.56 11.33
C ASN A 186 -6.02 -28.39 10.95
N LEU A 187 -5.20 -27.81 11.82
CA LEU A 187 -3.80 -27.46 11.50
C LEU A 187 -2.98 -28.64 10.96
N ALA A 188 -3.12 -29.83 11.55
CA ALA A 188 -2.39 -31.01 11.09
C ALA A 188 -2.84 -31.43 9.67
N THR A 189 -4.15 -31.48 9.43
CA THR A 189 -4.73 -31.78 8.11
C THR A 189 -4.37 -30.73 7.06
N SER A 190 -4.43 -29.46 7.42
CA SER A 190 -3.99 -28.35 6.55
C SER A 190 -2.50 -28.46 6.22
N ALA A 191 -1.67 -28.91 7.15
CA ALA A 191 -0.25 -29.16 6.92
C ALA A 191 -0.02 -30.33 5.95
N GLU A 192 -0.73 -31.43 6.11
CA GLU A 192 -0.69 -32.57 5.19
C GLU A 192 -1.16 -32.20 3.78
N ASN A 193 -2.27 -31.47 3.67
CA ASN A 193 -2.80 -30.97 2.39
C ASN A 193 -1.81 -30.03 1.69
N PHE A 194 -1.17 -29.14 2.44
CA PHE A 194 -0.14 -28.27 1.90
C PHE A 194 1.06 -29.08 1.37
N ARG A 195 1.54 -30.05 2.16
CA ARG A 195 2.70 -30.89 1.81
C ARG A 195 2.44 -31.78 0.60
N SER A 196 1.23 -32.31 0.44
CA SER A 196 0.87 -33.11 -0.73
C SER A 196 0.81 -32.27 -2.00
N LYS A 197 0.30 -31.04 -1.91
CA LYS A 197 0.18 -30.12 -3.05
C LYS A 197 1.50 -29.44 -3.44
N ILE A 198 2.41 -29.11 -2.52
CA ILE A 198 3.61 -28.28 -2.82
C ILE A 198 4.66 -28.98 -3.72
N GLY A 199 4.58 -30.30 -3.92
CA GLY A 199 5.52 -31.04 -4.78
C GLY A 199 6.88 -31.34 -4.12
N THR A 200 7.90 -31.70 -4.91
CA THR A 200 9.23 -32.13 -4.43
C THR A 200 10.40 -31.34 -5.02
N THR A 201 10.12 -30.44 -5.96
CA THR A 201 11.09 -29.58 -6.64
C THR A 201 11.53 -28.43 -5.73
N GLY A 202 12.83 -28.11 -5.73
CA GLY A 202 13.38 -26.91 -5.10
C GLY A 202 13.24 -26.79 -3.58
N LEU A 203 12.85 -27.84 -2.86
CA LEU A 203 12.49 -27.76 -1.43
C LEU A 203 13.60 -27.18 -0.54
N LYS A 204 14.87 -27.40 -0.90
CA LYS A 204 16.00 -26.83 -0.14
C LYS A 204 16.10 -25.32 -0.26
N TYR A 205 15.54 -24.72 -1.31
CA TYR A 205 15.60 -23.28 -1.60
C TYR A 205 14.41 -22.49 -1.05
N ALA A 206 13.61 -23.07 -0.14
CA ALA A 206 12.50 -22.36 0.47
C ALA A 206 12.33 -22.66 1.95
N ALA A 207 11.64 -21.77 2.65
CA ALA A 207 11.11 -21.99 3.98
C ALA A 207 9.66 -21.50 4.05
N VAL A 208 8.80 -22.30 4.68
CA VAL A 208 7.38 -21.99 4.87
C VAL A 208 7.16 -21.52 6.30
N TYR A 209 6.32 -20.50 6.50
CA TYR A 209 6.03 -19.94 7.81
C TYR A 209 4.52 -19.95 8.11
N ALA A 210 4.18 -20.35 9.34
CA ALA A 210 2.83 -20.35 9.88
C ALA A 210 2.85 -19.80 11.33
N PRO A 211 1.78 -19.19 11.82
CA PRO A 211 0.53 -18.89 11.14
C PRO A 211 0.52 -17.42 10.67
N TYR A 212 -0.66 -16.86 10.33
CA TYR A 212 -0.78 -15.47 9.91
C TYR A 212 -0.63 -14.51 11.11
N LEU A 213 -0.22 -13.29 10.80
CA LEU A 213 0.07 -12.26 11.79
C LEU A 213 -1.09 -11.27 11.85
N VAL A 214 -1.62 -11.01 13.05
CA VAL A 214 -2.53 -9.88 13.28
C VAL A 214 -1.70 -8.69 13.71
N THR A 215 -1.54 -7.73 12.81
CA THR A 215 -0.57 -6.64 12.97
C THR A 215 -1.12 -5.40 13.68
N GLY A 216 -0.21 -4.54 14.12
CA GLY A 216 -0.52 -3.20 14.61
C GLY A 216 -0.69 -2.15 13.51
N LEU A 217 -0.70 -2.53 12.23
CA LEU A 217 -0.78 -1.58 11.12
C LEU A 217 -2.16 -0.93 11.07
N SER A 218 -2.25 0.34 11.46
CA SER A 218 -3.52 1.08 11.44
C SER A 218 -4.08 1.20 10.03
N LYS A 219 -5.30 0.70 9.86
CA LYS A 219 -6.21 1.02 8.75
C LYS A 219 -7.42 1.71 9.34
N THR A 220 -7.87 2.80 8.72
CA THR A 220 -9.09 3.47 9.12
C THR A 220 -10.28 2.64 8.66
N VAL A 221 -11.18 2.31 9.58
CA VAL A 221 -12.44 1.61 9.30
C VAL A 221 -13.55 2.54 9.74
N GLY A 222 -14.37 2.98 8.79
CA GLY A 222 -15.50 3.86 9.04
C GLY A 222 -16.83 3.11 9.09
N ALA A 223 -17.91 3.80 9.44
CA ALA A 223 -19.24 3.21 9.40
C ALA A 223 -19.65 2.77 7.99
N ASN A 224 -19.20 3.48 6.95
CA ASN A 224 -19.45 3.13 5.54
C ASN A 224 -18.84 1.77 5.15
N ASP A 225 -17.80 1.31 5.84
CA ASP A 225 -17.23 -0.03 5.61
C ASP A 225 -18.07 -1.14 6.26
N ILE A 226 -18.99 -0.80 7.17
CA ILE A 226 -19.67 -1.74 8.06
C ILE A 226 -21.18 -1.75 7.84
N LEU A 227 -21.86 -0.61 7.94
CA LEU A 227 -23.32 -0.53 8.16
C LEU A 227 -24.13 -1.23 7.06
N GLU A 228 -23.80 -0.99 5.79
CA GLU A 228 -24.51 -1.60 4.65
C GLU A 228 -24.05 -3.04 4.34
N LYS A 229 -23.10 -3.58 5.11
CA LYS A 229 -22.46 -4.89 4.86
C LYS A 229 -22.89 -5.95 5.87
N LEU A 230 -23.73 -5.62 6.85
CA LEU A 230 -24.19 -6.57 7.86
C LEU A 230 -25.21 -7.55 7.24
N VAL A 231 -25.01 -8.84 7.45
CA VAL A 231 -25.93 -9.90 7.01
C VAL A 231 -26.25 -10.88 8.12
N GLY A 232 -27.49 -11.36 8.16
CA GLY A 232 -27.95 -12.34 9.13
C GLY A 232 -27.61 -13.79 8.75
N PRO A 233 -27.97 -14.77 9.60
CA PRO A 233 -27.76 -16.19 9.32
C PRO A 233 -28.49 -16.69 8.07
N ASP A 234 -29.58 -16.02 7.70
CA ASP A 234 -30.38 -16.25 6.49
C ASP A 234 -29.77 -15.60 5.22
N GLY A 235 -28.67 -14.86 5.38
CA GLY A 235 -28.00 -14.12 4.31
C GLY A 235 -28.65 -12.77 3.96
N ASN A 236 -29.73 -12.39 4.65
CA ASN A 236 -30.41 -11.12 4.39
C ASN A 236 -29.67 -9.96 5.06
N HIS A 237 -29.77 -8.77 4.47
CA HIS A 237 -29.21 -7.54 5.04
C HIS A 237 -29.83 -7.25 6.41
N LEU A 238 -28.99 -6.95 7.40
CA LEU A 238 -29.41 -6.52 8.73
C LEU A 238 -29.11 -5.03 8.89
N ASP A 239 -30.12 -4.27 9.29
CA ASP A 239 -29.91 -2.87 9.65
C ASP A 239 -29.53 -2.79 11.14
N LEU A 240 -28.34 -2.26 11.43
CA LEU A 240 -27.86 -2.05 12.80
C LEU A 240 -28.84 -1.21 13.63
N SER A 241 -29.59 -0.30 13.01
CA SER A 241 -30.61 0.51 13.69
C SER A 241 -31.72 -0.34 14.31
N SER A 242 -32.02 -1.51 13.73
CA SER A 242 -32.99 -2.47 14.24
C SER A 242 -32.42 -3.40 15.32
N LEU A 243 -31.10 -3.56 15.35
CA LEU A 243 -30.41 -4.48 16.26
C LEU A 243 -29.99 -3.78 17.56
N ASP A 244 -29.76 -2.47 17.51
CA ASP A 244 -29.31 -1.67 18.65
C ASP A 244 -29.90 -0.26 18.62
N ALA A 245 -30.96 -0.05 19.39
CA ALA A 245 -31.66 1.23 19.48
C ALA A 245 -30.76 2.38 19.97
N THR A 246 -29.67 2.08 20.68
CA THR A 246 -28.71 3.11 21.16
C THR A 246 -27.88 3.72 20.04
N ALA A 247 -27.72 3.00 18.92
CA ALA A 247 -26.96 3.44 17.75
C ALA A 247 -27.75 4.40 16.84
N VAL A 248 -29.08 4.37 16.90
CA VAL A 248 -29.99 5.05 15.95
C VAL A 248 -29.67 6.53 15.74
N PRO A 249 -29.49 7.37 16.79
CA PRO A 249 -29.21 8.79 16.60
C PRO A 249 -27.89 9.05 15.87
N VAL A 250 -26.87 8.21 16.12
CA VAL A 250 -25.55 8.34 15.48
C VAL A 250 -25.62 7.87 14.03
N ILE A 251 -26.34 6.78 13.73
CA ILE A 251 -26.53 6.26 12.36
C ILE A 251 -27.23 7.31 11.49
N GLN A 252 -28.29 7.93 12.01
CA GLN A 252 -28.99 9.01 11.31
C GLN A 252 -28.06 10.18 10.99
N GLY A 253 -27.22 10.59 11.95
CA GLY A 253 -26.22 11.63 11.73
C GLY A 253 -25.21 11.27 10.65
N ILE A 254 -24.70 10.03 10.64
CA ILE A 254 -23.75 9.55 9.63
C ILE A 254 -24.40 9.58 8.25
N ASN A 255 -25.58 9.00 8.08
CA ASN A 255 -26.28 8.96 6.79
C ASN A 255 -26.55 10.35 6.23
N GLN A 256 -27.02 11.26 7.09
CA GLN A 256 -27.28 12.64 6.71
C GLN A 256 -25.97 13.39 6.34
N SER A 257 -24.88 13.18 7.09
CA SER A 257 -23.57 13.76 6.76
C SER A 257 -23.01 13.21 5.44
N GLY A 258 -23.22 11.92 5.15
CA GLY A 258 -22.79 11.27 3.91
C GLY A 258 -23.57 11.77 2.70
N GLN A 259 -24.89 11.94 2.83
CA GLN A 259 -25.71 12.55 1.78
C GLN A 259 -25.29 13.99 1.51
N ALA A 260 -25.08 14.79 2.56
CA ALA A 260 -24.64 16.16 2.43
C ALA A 260 -23.27 16.28 1.73
N LEU A 261 -22.33 15.36 2.01
CA LEU A 261 -21.04 15.31 1.32
C LEU A 261 -21.20 14.91 -0.15
N THR A 262 -22.12 13.99 -0.46
CA THR A 262 -22.44 13.57 -1.84
C THR A 262 -22.98 14.75 -2.65
N ASP A 263 -23.93 15.49 -2.08
CA ASP A 263 -24.52 16.68 -2.71
C ASP A 263 -23.45 17.76 -2.97
N LEU A 264 -22.57 18.02 -2.00
CA LEU A 264 -21.44 18.97 -2.17
C LEU A 264 -20.41 18.48 -3.20
N ASN A 265 -20.14 17.18 -3.27
CA ASN A 265 -19.24 16.60 -4.28
C ASN A 265 -19.83 16.74 -5.68
N GLN A 266 -21.15 16.54 -5.82
CA GLN A 266 -21.86 16.73 -7.08
C GLN A 266 -21.77 18.18 -7.55
N LEU A 267 -22.00 19.15 -6.65
CA LEU A 267 -21.81 20.58 -6.94
C LEU A 267 -20.40 20.95 -7.44
N VAL A 268 -19.38 20.25 -6.97
CA VAL A 268 -17.99 20.46 -7.42
C VAL A 268 -17.71 19.76 -8.76
N ASN A 269 -18.26 18.56 -8.96
CA ASN A 269 -18.04 17.72 -10.14
C ASN A 269 -18.82 18.20 -11.38
N ASP A 270 -19.95 18.88 -11.19
CA ASP A 270 -20.71 19.53 -12.27
C ASP A 270 -19.92 20.68 -12.93
N GLY A 271 -18.70 20.93 -12.44
CA GLY A 271 -17.74 21.92 -12.92
C GLY A 271 -18.22 23.28 -12.51
N ASP A 272 -17.58 23.88 -11.48
CA ASP A 272 -17.85 25.23 -10.96
C ASP A 272 -18.78 26.01 -11.91
N PRO A 273 -20.10 26.02 -11.65
CA PRO A 273 -21.08 26.46 -12.63
C PRO A 273 -20.74 27.86 -13.17
N GLY A 274 -20.06 28.67 -12.36
CA GLY A 274 -19.45 29.92 -12.74
C GLY A 274 -18.38 29.81 -13.83
N LYS A 275 -17.41 28.90 -13.71
CA LYS A 275 -16.35 28.72 -14.73
C LYS A 275 -16.91 28.29 -16.08
N LYS A 276 -17.88 27.39 -16.12
CA LYS A 276 -18.49 26.97 -17.39
C LYS A 276 -19.27 28.12 -18.04
N VAL A 277 -20.09 28.82 -17.26
CA VAL A 277 -20.84 30.01 -17.74
C VAL A 277 -19.90 31.12 -18.20
N MET A 278 -18.80 31.37 -17.49
CA MET A 278 -17.81 32.39 -17.84
C MET A 278 -16.94 32.01 -19.04
N ALA A 279 -16.63 30.72 -19.22
CA ALA A 279 -15.96 30.21 -20.41
C ALA A 279 -16.85 30.33 -21.65
N ASP A 280 -18.14 29.94 -21.54
CA ASP A 280 -19.13 30.05 -22.60
C ASP A 280 -19.38 31.53 -22.99
N TYR A 281 -19.41 32.45 -22.01
CA TYR A 281 -19.51 33.90 -22.23
C TYR A 281 -18.25 34.52 -22.86
N ARG A 282 -17.04 34.13 -22.44
CA ARG A 282 -15.78 34.62 -23.04
C ARG A 282 -15.61 34.11 -24.47
N ALA A 283 -16.05 32.89 -24.76
CA ALA A 283 -16.04 32.30 -26.09
C ALA A 283 -16.99 33.04 -27.06
N SER A 284 -18.16 33.48 -26.60
CA SER A 284 -19.14 34.21 -27.43
C SER A 284 -18.68 35.62 -27.84
N LYS A 285 -17.72 36.24 -27.12
CA LYS A 285 -17.10 37.52 -27.50
C LYS A 285 -16.00 37.42 -28.57
N LYS A 286 -15.55 36.22 -28.94
CA LYS A 286 -14.36 36.03 -29.78
C LYS A 286 -14.64 35.92 -31.29
N ALA A 287 -15.88 36.08 -31.74
CA ALA A 287 -16.20 36.12 -33.17
C ALA A 287 -16.03 37.57 -33.70
N PRO A 288 -15.03 37.87 -34.56
CA PRO A 288 -14.93 39.17 -35.19
C PRO A 288 -16.00 39.26 -36.29
N ALA A 289 -16.90 40.24 -36.19
CA ALA A 289 -17.83 40.55 -37.26
C ALA A 289 -17.06 41.13 -38.46
N THR A 290 -16.98 40.41 -39.57
CA THR A 290 -16.46 40.93 -40.84
C THR A 290 -17.53 41.75 -41.56
N ASN A 291 -17.33 43.07 -41.57
CA ASN A 291 -17.79 44.11 -42.51
C ASN A 291 -19.22 43.99 -43.09
N GLY A 292 -20.15 44.69 -42.44
CA GLY A 292 -21.51 44.99 -42.94
C GLY A 292 -22.40 45.68 -41.90
N ASP A 293 -22.18 45.35 -40.61
CA ASP A 293 -23.13 45.69 -39.52
C ASP A 293 -22.83 47.00 -38.77
N ASP A 294 -21.70 47.66 -39.04
CA ASP A 294 -21.29 48.88 -38.32
C ASP A 294 -22.18 50.10 -38.66
N GLN A 295 -22.82 50.12 -39.83
CA GLN A 295 -23.80 51.16 -40.22
C GLN A 295 -25.15 50.96 -39.52
N ILE A 296 -25.56 49.70 -39.30
CA ILE A 296 -26.80 49.34 -38.61
C ILE A 296 -26.66 49.65 -37.11
N PHE A 297 -25.51 49.34 -36.52
CA PHE A 297 -25.21 49.64 -35.12
C PHE A 297 -25.17 51.16 -34.85
N LYS A 298 -24.54 51.95 -35.74
CA LYS A 298 -24.52 53.42 -35.63
C LYS A 298 -25.91 54.05 -35.84
N GLY A 299 -26.72 53.48 -36.74
CA GLY A 299 -28.12 53.90 -36.92
C GLY A 299 -29.01 53.61 -35.71
N ALA A 300 -28.86 52.44 -35.10
CA ALA A 300 -29.58 52.04 -33.89
C ALA A 300 -29.17 52.86 -32.66
N LEU A 301 -27.87 53.17 -32.52
CA LEU A 301 -27.34 54.02 -31.44
C LEU A 301 -27.81 55.48 -31.57
N ALA A 302 -27.90 56.02 -32.80
CA ALA A 302 -28.45 57.34 -33.07
C ALA A 302 -29.96 57.43 -32.81
N ALA A 303 -30.71 56.35 -33.08
CA ALA A 303 -32.13 56.23 -32.75
C ALA A 303 -32.37 56.07 -31.24
N PHE A 304 -31.54 55.29 -30.55
CA PHE A 304 -31.58 55.10 -29.10
C PHE A 304 -31.27 56.39 -28.34
N ASN A 305 -30.27 57.17 -28.78
CA ASN A 305 -29.96 58.46 -28.18
C ASN A 305 -30.99 59.56 -28.49
N LYS A 306 -31.76 59.44 -29.59
CA LYS A 306 -32.90 60.34 -29.90
C LYS A 306 -34.16 60.04 -29.08
N ALA A 307 -34.30 58.82 -28.57
CA ALA A 307 -35.42 58.40 -27.71
C ALA A 307 -35.21 58.75 -26.22
N GLY A 308 -34.33 59.71 -25.92
CA GLY A 308 -34.09 60.20 -24.57
C GLY A 308 -35.32 60.91 -23.98
N GLY A 309 -36.19 60.13 -23.32
CA GLY A 309 -37.09 60.63 -22.31
C GLY A 309 -36.36 60.68 -20.96
N THR A 310 -36.32 61.85 -20.35
CA THR A 310 -35.78 62.11 -19.01
C THR A 310 -36.40 61.18 -17.97
N ALA A 311 -35.75 60.06 -17.66
CA ALA A 311 -36.02 59.25 -16.49
C ALA A 311 -34.68 58.93 -15.82
N GLN A 312 -34.61 59.24 -14.54
CA GLN A 312 -33.47 59.10 -13.65
C GLN A 312 -32.84 57.69 -13.83
N LYS A 313 -31.54 57.64 -14.18
CA LYS A 313 -30.76 56.40 -14.13
C LYS A 313 -30.87 55.83 -12.71
N PRO A 314 -31.29 54.56 -12.51
CA PRO A 314 -31.16 53.92 -11.21
C PRO A 314 -29.68 53.68 -10.91
N ASP A 315 -29.24 53.98 -9.69
CA ASP A 315 -27.88 53.70 -9.24
C ASP A 315 -27.63 52.19 -9.21
N LYS A 316 -26.53 51.74 -9.82
CA LYS A 316 -26.03 50.36 -9.72
C LYS A 316 -25.79 50.03 -8.23
N PRO A 317 -26.07 48.81 -7.74
CA PRO A 317 -25.54 48.39 -6.44
C PRO A 317 -24.03 48.54 -6.48
N SER A 318 -23.46 49.21 -5.49
CA SER A 318 -22.04 49.49 -5.45
C SER A 318 -21.26 48.19 -5.20
N ASN A 319 -20.05 48.07 -5.75
CA ASN A 319 -19.14 46.95 -5.46
C ASN A 319 -18.94 46.75 -3.93
N ALA A 320 -19.13 47.79 -3.13
CA ALA A 320 -19.05 47.75 -1.67
C ALA A 320 -20.22 47.00 -1.01
N GLU A 321 -21.46 47.17 -1.49
CA GLU A 321 -22.65 46.48 -0.96
C GLU A 321 -22.62 44.99 -1.30
N PHE A 322 -22.15 44.65 -2.51
CA PHE A 322 -21.97 43.26 -2.93
C PHE A 322 -20.85 42.56 -2.14
N LYS A 323 -19.73 43.26 -1.92
CA LYS A 323 -18.64 42.79 -1.06
C LYS A 323 -19.07 42.61 0.40
N ALA A 324 -19.89 43.50 0.95
CA ALA A 324 -20.37 43.40 2.33
C ALA A 324 -21.27 42.17 2.56
N ALA A 325 -22.07 41.78 1.56
CA ALA A 325 -22.87 40.55 1.63
C ALA A 325 -21.98 39.29 1.61
N LEU A 326 -20.91 39.30 0.79
CA LEU A 326 -19.92 38.21 0.71
C LEU A 326 -19.11 38.08 2.02
N ASP A 327 -18.60 39.19 2.55
CA ASP A 327 -17.84 39.21 3.80
C ASP A 327 -18.70 38.70 4.98
N LYS A 328 -20.01 38.99 4.97
CA LYS A 328 -20.95 38.52 6.00
C LYS A 328 -21.27 37.02 5.88
N ALA A 329 -21.34 36.48 4.66
CA ALA A 329 -21.51 35.04 4.43
C ALA A 329 -20.26 34.25 4.86
N ASP A 330 -19.06 34.77 4.58
CA ASP A 330 -17.78 34.20 5.03
C ASP A 330 -17.62 34.28 6.57
N ASP A 331 -18.02 35.39 7.22
CA ASP A 331 -18.01 35.53 8.69
C ASP A 331 -18.98 34.55 9.39
N LEU A 332 -20.18 34.35 8.84
CA LEU A 332 -21.16 33.38 9.36
C LEU A 332 -20.69 31.93 9.17
N GLY A 333 -20.09 31.60 8.02
CA GLY A 333 -19.44 30.30 7.81
C GLY A 333 -18.34 30.04 8.82
N LYS A 334 -17.48 31.04 9.08
CA LYS A 334 -16.43 30.99 10.11
C LYS A 334 -17.00 30.85 11.53
N LYS A 335 -18.12 31.53 11.86
CA LYS A 335 -18.78 31.44 13.17
C LYS A 335 -19.43 30.08 13.42
N ALA A 336 -20.06 29.49 12.40
CA ALA A 336 -20.60 28.13 12.49
C ALA A 336 -19.48 27.10 12.74
N ILE A 337 -18.35 27.23 12.03
CA ILE A 337 -17.14 26.42 12.24
C ILE A 337 -16.54 26.62 13.64
N ASN A 338 -16.45 27.87 14.13
CA ASN A 338 -15.84 28.17 15.43
C ASN A 338 -16.71 27.72 16.62
N THR A 339 -18.03 27.81 16.51
CA THR A 339 -18.99 27.30 17.52
C THR A 339 -18.88 25.79 17.68
N TYR A 340 -18.50 25.08 16.61
CA TYR A 340 -18.28 23.64 16.60
C TYR A 340 -16.90 23.23 17.16
N LEU A 341 -15.83 23.97 16.83
CA LEU A 341 -14.49 23.70 17.37
C LEU A 341 -14.37 24.01 18.87
N ASN A 342 -15.19 24.93 19.39
CA ASN A 342 -15.20 25.34 20.80
C ASN A 342 -16.64 25.36 21.35
N PRO A 343 -17.26 24.21 21.62
CA PRO A 343 -18.64 24.17 22.09
C PRO A 343 -18.73 24.77 23.52
N PRO A 344 -19.64 25.73 23.79
CA PRO A 344 -19.90 26.15 25.16
C PRO A 344 -20.61 25.02 25.92
N ALA A 345 -20.01 24.55 27.01
CA ALA A 345 -20.63 23.57 27.90
C ALA A 345 -21.84 24.17 28.66
N PRO A 346 -22.77 23.35 29.18
CA PRO A 346 -23.38 22.16 28.60
C PRO A 346 -24.79 22.54 28.14
N VAL A 347 -24.98 22.81 26.84
CA VAL A 347 -26.31 22.97 26.25
C VAL A 347 -26.47 21.87 25.22
N ALA A 348 -27.51 21.05 25.38
CA ALA A 348 -27.88 20.00 24.44
C ALA A 348 -27.88 20.57 23.01
N PRO A 349 -27.07 20.03 22.09
CA PRO A 349 -26.91 20.65 20.78
C PRO A 349 -28.19 20.48 19.97
N ALA A 350 -28.78 21.59 19.54
CA ALA A 350 -29.70 21.60 18.41
C ALA A 350 -28.99 20.90 17.24
N ASN A 351 -29.63 19.84 16.71
CA ASN A 351 -29.05 18.86 15.79
C ASN A 351 -28.10 19.50 14.74
N PRO A 352 -26.77 19.40 14.92
CA PRO A 352 -25.78 20.07 14.05
C PRO A 352 -25.91 19.65 12.58
N VAL A 353 -26.43 18.45 12.34
CA VAL A 353 -26.68 17.91 11.01
C VAL A 353 -27.82 18.65 10.30
N ALA A 354 -28.81 19.15 11.04
CA ALA A 354 -29.88 19.99 10.49
C ALA A 354 -29.33 21.35 10.00
N VAL A 355 -28.36 21.92 10.72
CA VAL A 355 -27.70 23.19 10.33
C VAL A 355 -26.86 23.01 9.06
N LEU A 356 -26.09 21.92 8.97
CA LEU A 356 -25.30 21.58 7.77
C LEU A 356 -26.17 21.20 6.58
N SER A 357 -27.28 20.47 6.80
CA SER A 357 -28.27 20.15 5.76
C SER A 357 -28.98 21.41 5.22
N ALA A 358 -29.32 22.36 6.10
CA ALA A 358 -29.87 23.66 5.70
C ALA A 358 -28.86 24.48 4.86
N LEU A 359 -27.57 24.43 5.22
CA LEU A 359 -26.49 25.08 4.44
C LEU A 359 -26.35 24.46 3.04
N VAL A 360 -26.34 23.13 2.92
CA VAL A 360 -26.27 22.43 1.62
C VAL A 360 -27.49 22.75 0.76
N THR A 361 -28.69 22.70 1.34
CA THR A 361 -29.94 23.08 0.64
C THR A 361 -29.87 24.51 0.12
N GLY A 362 -29.31 25.44 0.89
CA GLY A 362 -29.14 26.83 0.46
C GLY A 362 -28.09 27.05 -0.61
N LEU A 363 -26.98 26.31 -0.58
CA LEU A 363 -25.96 26.35 -1.62
C LEU A 363 -26.49 25.76 -2.94
N ASN A 364 -27.25 24.66 -2.89
CA ASN A 364 -27.93 24.09 -4.06
C ASN A 364 -28.92 25.09 -4.68
N GLY A 365 -29.78 25.71 -3.86
CA GLY A 365 -30.73 26.72 -4.34
C GLY A 365 -30.06 27.96 -4.95
N PHE A 366 -28.90 28.36 -4.43
CA PHE A 366 -28.10 29.44 -5.00
C PHE A 366 -27.45 29.03 -6.34
N ALA A 367 -26.86 27.84 -6.42
CA ALA A 367 -26.25 27.31 -7.64
C ALA A 367 -27.28 27.14 -8.76
N ASP A 368 -28.46 26.61 -8.46
CA ASP A 368 -29.58 26.50 -9.40
C ASP A 368 -30.04 27.87 -9.90
N GLY A 369 -30.11 28.87 -9.01
CA GLY A 369 -30.40 30.25 -9.36
C GLY A 369 -29.38 30.85 -10.32
N ALA A 370 -28.08 30.62 -10.08
CA ALA A 370 -27.00 31.10 -10.94
C ALA A 370 -26.97 30.40 -12.32
N VAL A 371 -27.20 29.09 -12.37
CA VAL A 371 -27.29 28.30 -13.61
C VAL A 371 -28.50 28.74 -14.45
N LYS A 372 -29.65 28.96 -13.78
CA LYS A 372 -30.86 29.48 -14.42
C LYS A 372 -30.61 30.86 -15.03
N TYR A 373 -29.97 31.77 -14.28
CA TYR A 373 -29.60 33.10 -14.75
C TYR A 373 -28.65 33.06 -15.97
N GLY A 374 -27.64 32.17 -15.95
CA GLY A 374 -26.74 31.96 -17.08
C GLY A 374 -27.44 31.42 -18.34
N LYS A 375 -28.41 30.48 -18.19
CA LYS A 375 -29.21 29.96 -19.30
C LYS A 375 -30.14 31.02 -19.90
N GLU A 376 -30.77 31.85 -19.07
CA GLU A 376 -31.65 32.94 -19.50
C GLU A 376 -30.87 34.00 -20.31
N ILE A 377 -29.64 34.34 -19.89
CA ILE A 377 -28.74 35.23 -20.65
C ILE A 377 -28.36 34.64 -22.02
N SER A 378 -28.05 33.34 -22.07
CA SER A 378 -27.68 32.63 -23.31
C SER A 378 -28.85 32.54 -24.29
N GLN A 379 -30.06 32.26 -23.79
CA GLN A 379 -31.29 32.25 -24.60
C GLN A 379 -31.65 33.65 -25.12
N PHE A 380 -31.48 34.70 -24.31
CA PHE A 380 -31.70 36.08 -24.74
C PHE A 380 -30.74 36.49 -25.87
N TYR A 381 -29.47 36.09 -25.80
CA TYR A 381 -28.50 36.31 -26.89
C TYR A 381 -28.91 35.58 -28.18
N THR A 382 -29.35 34.34 -28.06
CA THR A 382 -29.81 33.52 -29.21
C THR A 382 -31.06 34.12 -29.87
N GLN A 383 -31.99 34.67 -29.09
CA GLN A 383 -33.20 35.34 -29.58
C GLN A 383 -32.93 36.75 -30.13
N ALA A 384 -31.99 37.49 -29.55
CA ALA A 384 -31.56 38.79 -30.06
C ALA A 384 -30.84 38.68 -31.42
N LEU A 385 -30.11 37.58 -31.66
CA LEU A 385 -29.52 37.21 -32.95
C LEU A 385 -30.58 36.77 -33.99
N ALA A 386 -31.74 36.28 -33.57
CA ALA A 386 -32.82 35.80 -34.44
C ALA A 386 -33.88 36.87 -34.78
N GLY A 387 -33.82 38.03 -34.14
CA GLY A 387 -34.69 39.19 -34.39
C GLY A 387 -36.15 38.98 -33.98
N LEU A 388 -36.56 39.50 -32.80
CA LEU A 388 -37.94 39.96 -32.52
C LEU A 388 -38.06 40.67 -31.14
N LYS A 389 -38.51 41.94 -31.20
CA LYS A 389 -39.19 42.87 -30.26
C LYS A 389 -38.82 42.98 -28.75
N PRO A 390 -38.84 44.20 -28.17
CA PRO A 390 -38.54 44.46 -26.76
C PRO A 390 -39.75 44.24 -25.85
N ALA A 391 -39.53 43.59 -24.69
CA ALA A 391 -40.52 43.52 -23.63
C ALA A 391 -40.52 44.82 -22.81
N THR A 392 -41.67 45.48 -22.75
CA THR A 392 -41.97 46.64 -21.90
C THR A 392 -42.36 46.16 -20.51
N GLU A 393 -41.40 45.99 -19.60
CA GLU A 393 -41.65 46.01 -18.15
C GLU A 393 -40.33 46.22 -17.39
N SER A 394 -40.35 47.06 -16.36
CA SER A 394 -39.19 47.40 -15.53
C SER A 394 -39.32 46.71 -14.16
N ALA A 395 -38.31 45.97 -13.70
CA ALA A 395 -38.34 45.26 -12.41
C ALA A 395 -37.10 45.54 -11.55
N LYS A 396 -37.32 45.64 -10.22
CA LYS A 396 -36.31 45.89 -9.17
C LYS A 396 -35.89 44.58 -8.50
N ILE A 397 -34.64 44.49 -8.00
CA ILE A 397 -34.21 43.48 -7.04
C ILE A 397 -34.69 43.91 -5.65
N GLY A 398 -35.63 43.18 -5.04
CA GLY A 398 -35.99 43.37 -3.64
C GLY A 398 -34.93 42.73 -2.73
N THR A 399 -34.27 43.53 -1.89
CA THR A 399 -33.26 43.07 -0.91
C THR A 399 -33.91 42.56 0.38
N THR A 400 -34.98 41.77 0.29
CA THR A 400 -35.52 41.10 1.48
C THR A 400 -34.63 39.90 1.82
N SER A 401 -34.25 39.83 3.10
CA SER A 401 -33.15 39.05 3.66
C SER A 401 -33.10 37.61 3.14
N LEU A 402 -31.92 37.19 2.69
CA LEU A 402 -31.59 35.81 2.29
C LEU A 402 -31.77 34.78 3.43
N PHE A 403 -31.94 35.26 4.66
CA PHE A 403 -32.10 34.46 5.86
C PHE A 403 -33.20 35.04 6.74
N ALA A 404 -33.99 34.18 7.37
CA ALA A 404 -34.86 34.55 8.47
C ALA A 404 -34.04 34.88 9.73
N ALA A 405 -34.65 35.56 10.70
CA ALA A 405 -33.98 35.96 11.93
C ALA A 405 -33.48 34.77 12.79
N ASP A 406 -33.94 33.55 12.50
CA ASP A 406 -33.56 32.30 13.16
C ASP A 406 -32.39 31.56 12.47
N GLY A 407 -31.83 32.12 11.39
CA GLY A 407 -30.72 31.53 10.66
C GLY A 407 -31.10 30.50 9.58
N THR A 408 -32.40 30.28 9.34
CA THR A 408 -32.85 29.47 8.19
C THR A 408 -32.83 30.28 6.89
N LEU A 409 -32.45 29.62 5.79
CA LEU A 409 -32.37 30.24 4.47
C LEU A 409 -33.75 30.19 3.79
N SER A 410 -34.34 31.35 3.50
CA SER A 410 -35.63 31.48 2.83
C SER A 410 -35.43 32.05 1.43
N VAL A 411 -35.36 31.19 0.41
CA VAL A 411 -35.28 31.65 -0.98
C VAL A 411 -36.69 31.86 -1.52
N THR A 412 -37.17 33.11 -1.48
CA THR A 412 -38.23 33.55 -2.41
C THR A 412 -37.59 34.48 -3.44
N ALA A 413 -36.70 33.93 -4.26
CA ALA A 413 -36.15 34.64 -5.41
C ALA A 413 -37.13 34.47 -6.59
N SER A 414 -37.90 35.52 -6.88
CA SER A 414 -38.63 35.63 -8.14
C SER A 414 -37.83 36.51 -9.10
N LEU A 415 -37.42 35.96 -10.24
CA LEU A 415 -36.68 36.66 -11.30
C LEU A 415 -37.63 37.00 -12.46
N SER A 416 -37.61 38.24 -12.93
CA SER A 416 -38.05 38.62 -14.27
C SER A 416 -36.98 39.48 -14.96
N ALA A 417 -36.80 39.27 -16.26
CA ALA A 417 -35.59 39.57 -17.00
C ALA A 417 -35.38 41.05 -17.38
N ALA A 418 -34.13 41.55 -17.24
CA ALA A 418 -33.48 42.53 -18.14
C ALA A 418 -31.96 42.66 -17.82
N SER A 419 -31.12 42.64 -18.87
CA SER A 419 -29.64 42.70 -18.84
C SER A 419 -29.04 44.09 -18.54
N PRO A 420 -27.74 44.16 -18.18
CA PRO A 420 -26.83 44.98 -18.97
C PRO A 420 -25.47 44.31 -19.26
N ASN A 421 -24.77 44.79 -20.29
CA ASN A 421 -23.41 44.37 -20.67
C ASN A 421 -22.46 44.36 -19.45
N LEU A 422 -22.02 43.17 -19.03
CA LEU A 422 -20.98 43.01 -18.01
C LEU A 422 -19.67 43.62 -18.53
N SER A 423 -19.13 44.60 -17.79
CA SER A 423 -17.77 45.11 -17.99
C SER A 423 -16.73 44.07 -17.55
N GLU A 424 -15.47 44.23 -17.94
CA GLU A 424 -14.38 43.35 -17.49
C GLU A 424 -14.22 43.36 -15.96
N ALA A 425 -14.58 44.46 -15.30
CA ALA A 425 -14.64 44.58 -13.85
C ALA A 425 -15.85 43.84 -13.22
N ASP A 426 -16.99 43.78 -13.91
CA ASP A 426 -18.16 43.00 -13.46
C ASP A 426 -17.89 41.49 -13.61
N LEU A 427 -17.18 41.10 -14.68
CA LEU A 427 -16.71 39.72 -14.89
C LEU A 427 -15.67 39.32 -13.85
N ALA A 428 -14.76 40.23 -13.47
CA ALA A 428 -13.79 40.00 -12.40
C ALA A 428 -14.46 39.89 -11.02
N SER A 429 -15.49 40.70 -10.77
CA SER A 429 -16.31 40.60 -9.55
C SER A 429 -17.09 39.27 -9.52
N LEU A 430 -17.67 38.83 -10.64
CA LEU A 430 -18.32 37.51 -10.75
C LEU A 430 -17.33 36.36 -10.56
N ASP A 431 -16.12 36.44 -11.13
CA ASP A 431 -15.06 35.44 -10.90
C ASP A 431 -14.69 35.36 -9.40
N GLN A 432 -14.63 36.49 -8.70
CA GLN A 432 -14.41 36.53 -7.25
C GLN A 432 -15.58 35.92 -6.46
N VAL A 433 -16.81 36.08 -6.95
CA VAL A 433 -18.01 35.46 -6.37
C VAL A 433 -17.97 33.95 -6.50
N PHE A 434 -17.71 33.44 -7.71
CA PHE A 434 -17.58 32.01 -7.95
C PHE A 434 -16.40 31.40 -7.20
N ALA A 435 -15.27 32.10 -7.12
CA ALA A 435 -14.15 31.70 -6.27
C ALA A 435 -14.54 31.64 -4.78
N SER A 436 -15.34 32.59 -4.29
CA SER A 436 -15.80 32.63 -2.90
C SER A 436 -16.82 31.51 -2.60
N ILE A 437 -17.74 31.23 -3.53
CA ILE A 437 -18.67 30.09 -3.45
C ILE A 437 -17.90 28.78 -3.46
N GLY A 438 -16.93 28.62 -4.36
CA GLY A 438 -16.06 27.44 -4.41
C GLY A 438 -15.28 27.23 -3.11
N LYS A 439 -14.80 28.32 -2.49
CA LYS A 439 -14.17 28.27 -1.17
C LYS A 439 -15.16 27.84 -0.07
N ILE A 440 -16.37 28.42 -0.03
CA ILE A 440 -17.41 28.06 0.96
C ILE A 440 -17.82 26.60 0.82
N VAL A 441 -18.01 26.12 -0.42
CA VAL A 441 -18.32 24.70 -0.71
C VAL A 441 -17.18 23.80 -0.23
N ASN A 442 -15.93 24.16 -0.48
CA ASN A 442 -14.78 23.38 -0.04
C ASN A 442 -14.62 23.37 1.49
N ASP A 443 -14.80 24.52 2.15
CA ASP A 443 -14.76 24.64 3.61
C ASP A 443 -15.91 23.84 4.26
N ALA A 444 -17.11 23.86 3.67
CA ALA A 444 -18.25 23.03 4.07
C ALA A 444 -17.97 21.53 3.88
N ARG A 445 -17.33 21.13 2.78
CA ARG A 445 -16.90 19.73 2.56
C ARG A 445 -15.93 19.27 3.64
N ILE A 446 -14.94 20.09 3.99
CA ILE A 446 -13.97 19.78 5.06
C ILE A 446 -14.68 19.66 6.41
N ALA A 447 -15.56 20.60 6.76
CA ALA A 447 -16.29 20.59 8.01
C ALA A 447 -17.25 19.39 8.14
N ILE A 448 -18.01 19.06 7.09
CA ILE A 448 -18.87 17.88 7.06
C ILE A 448 -18.05 16.59 7.16
N GLY A 449 -16.88 16.54 6.50
CA GLY A 449 -15.93 15.43 6.64
C GLY A 449 -15.51 15.21 8.09
N GLN A 450 -15.09 16.29 8.79
CA GLN A 450 -14.71 16.22 10.21
C GLN A 450 -15.89 15.79 11.12
N VAL A 451 -17.11 16.25 10.83
CA VAL A 451 -18.31 15.81 11.55
C VAL A 451 -18.57 14.33 11.31
N SER A 452 -18.45 13.87 10.07
CA SER A 452 -18.61 12.45 9.72
C SER A 452 -17.58 11.59 10.46
N ASP A 453 -16.32 12.03 10.52
CA ASP A 453 -15.26 11.37 11.27
C ASP A 453 -15.54 11.34 12.79
N GLY A 454 -16.04 12.45 13.35
CA GLY A 454 -16.46 12.53 14.74
C GLY A 454 -17.60 11.56 15.07
N LEU A 455 -18.62 11.50 14.21
CA LEU A 455 -19.76 10.58 14.36
C LEU A 455 -19.32 9.11 14.23
N ASN A 456 -18.43 8.82 13.29
CA ASN A 456 -17.80 7.49 13.16
C ASN A 456 -17.09 7.09 14.46
N GLY A 457 -16.40 8.04 15.12
CA GLY A 457 -15.77 7.84 16.43
C GLY A 457 -16.78 7.63 17.58
N SER A 458 -17.89 8.36 17.58
CA SER A 458 -18.96 8.22 18.57
C SER A 458 -19.74 6.90 18.43
N MET A 459 -19.81 6.32 17.23
CA MET A 459 -20.54 5.06 16.99
C MET A 459 -20.03 3.90 17.85
N ALA A 460 -18.70 3.79 18.00
CA ALA A 460 -18.08 2.76 18.83
C ALA A 460 -18.35 2.94 20.33
N GLN A 461 -18.73 4.15 20.77
CA GLN A 461 -19.12 4.42 22.16
C GLN A 461 -20.63 4.21 22.37
N ALA A 462 -21.43 4.49 21.33
CA ALA A 462 -22.88 4.35 21.39
C ALA A 462 -23.32 2.88 21.40
N SER A 463 -22.66 2.02 20.61
CA SER A 463 -23.06 0.61 20.44
C SER A 463 -21.93 -0.38 20.73
N THR A 464 -22.14 -1.23 21.74
CA THR A 464 -21.24 -2.36 22.06
C THR A 464 -21.18 -3.36 20.91
N LEU A 465 -22.30 -3.60 20.21
CA LEU A 465 -22.34 -4.49 19.05
C LEU A 465 -21.47 -3.94 17.92
N TYR A 466 -21.62 -2.65 17.59
CA TYR A 466 -20.77 -1.99 16.60
C TYR A 466 -19.30 -2.02 17.01
N GLN A 467 -18.98 -1.76 18.28
CA GLN A 467 -17.61 -1.83 18.78
C GLN A 467 -17.01 -3.23 18.55
N ASN A 468 -17.75 -4.29 18.85
CA ASN A 468 -17.32 -5.67 18.60
C ASN A 468 -17.12 -5.94 17.10
N ILE A 469 -18.01 -5.44 16.25
CA ILE A 469 -17.89 -5.54 14.78
C ILE A 469 -16.64 -4.81 14.30
N LEU A 470 -16.43 -3.56 14.72
CA LEU A 470 -15.28 -2.73 14.37
C LEU A 470 -13.97 -3.42 14.75
N VAL A 471 -13.87 -4.00 15.94
CA VAL A 471 -12.69 -4.74 16.38
C VAL A 471 -12.42 -5.94 15.45
N LYS A 472 -13.44 -6.75 15.15
CA LYS A 472 -13.28 -7.94 14.30
C LYS A 472 -12.95 -7.60 12.85
N VAL A 473 -13.59 -6.58 12.30
CA VAL A 473 -13.28 -6.04 10.98
C VAL A 473 -11.84 -5.53 10.93
N THR A 474 -11.43 -4.75 11.91
CA THR A 474 -10.06 -4.24 12.02
C THR A 474 -9.05 -5.39 12.10
N GLU A 475 -9.33 -6.40 12.94
CA GLU A 475 -8.48 -7.61 13.04
C GLU A 475 -8.36 -8.33 11.70
N ARG A 476 -9.46 -8.52 10.96
CA ARG A 476 -9.44 -9.16 9.64
C ARG A 476 -8.63 -8.37 8.61
N LEU A 477 -8.70 -7.04 8.65
CA LEU A 477 -7.93 -6.15 7.76
C LEU A 477 -6.45 -6.05 8.14
N GLN A 478 -6.11 -6.32 9.40
CA GLN A 478 -4.76 -6.37 9.95
C GLN A 478 -4.13 -7.76 9.92
N THR A 479 -4.89 -8.79 9.54
CA THR A 479 -4.42 -10.16 9.38
C THR A 479 -3.69 -10.30 8.05
N ILE A 480 -2.42 -10.68 8.09
CA ILE A 480 -1.57 -10.76 6.89
C ILE A 480 -0.71 -12.03 6.89
N PRO A 481 -0.26 -12.48 5.70
CA PRO A 481 0.76 -13.52 5.61
C PRO A 481 2.10 -13.10 6.24
N PRO A 482 2.88 -14.03 6.84
CA PRO A 482 4.11 -13.72 7.54
C PRO A 482 5.33 -13.39 6.64
N SER A 483 5.32 -13.72 5.35
CA SER A 483 6.49 -13.61 4.45
C SER A 483 7.17 -12.23 4.46
N GLY A 484 6.40 -11.14 4.49
CA GLY A 484 6.92 -9.78 4.61
C GLY A 484 7.71 -9.55 5.90
N ALA A 485 7.15 -9.94 7.04
CA ALA A 485 7.79 -9.78 8.34
C ALA A 485 9.05 -10.66 8.43
N ILE A 486 8.98 -11.90 7.94
CA ILE A 486 10.10 -12.85 7.98
C ILE A 486 11.25 -12.41 7.09
N ALA A 487 10.98 -11.85 5.91
CA ALA A 487 12.02 -11.25 5.07
C ALA A 487 12.76 -10.12 5.82
N GLY A 488 12.04 -9.33 6.64
CA GLY A 488 12.63 -8.30 7.50
C GLY A 488 13.49 -8.92 8.60
N VAL A 489 12.98 -9.96 9.26
CA VAL A 489 13.75 -10.73 10.27
C VAL A 489 15.03 -11.30 9.68
N TYR A 490 15.00 -11.84 8.45
CA TYR A 490 16.20 -12.33 7.76
C TYR A 490 17.20 -11.20 7.56
N ALA A 491 16.79 -10.06 6.99
CA ALA A 491 17.68 -8.91 6.79
C ALA A 491 18.29 -8.40 8.10
N ARG A 492 17.50 -8.35 9.17
CA ARG A 492 17.98 -7.95 10.50
C ARG A 492 18.97 -8.93 11.10
N VAL A 493 18.68 -10.23 11.04
CA VAL A 493 19.58 -11.26 11.60
C VAL A 493 20.89 -11.30 10.82
N ASP A 494 20.81 -11.24 9.49
CA ASP A 494 21.97 -11.25 8.62
C ASP A 494 22.89 -10.06 8.89
N SER A 495 22.34 -8.84 8.98
CA SER A 495 23.13 -7.63 9.26
C SER A 495 23.76 -7.61 10.65
N GLN A 496 23.15 -8.28 11.62
CA GLN A 496 23.64 -8.31 13.01
C GLN A 496 24.58 -9.49 13.30
N ARG A 497 24.37 -10.63 12.64
CA ARG A 497 24.96 -11.93 13.02
C ARG A 497 25.40 -12.81 11.85
N GLY A 498 25.26 -12.34 10.61
CA GLY A 498 25.58 -13.09 9.41
C GLY A 498 24.51 -14.08 8.98
N SER A 499 24.51 -14.43 7.70
CA SER A 499 23.53 -15.34 7.06
C SER A 499 23.58 -16.79 7.58
N PHE A 500 24.69 -17.17 8.21
CA PHE A 500 24.89 -18.47 8.87
C PHE A 500 24.19 -18.57 10.23
N LYS A 501 23.69 -17.46 10.81
CA LYS A 501 22.89 -17.51 12.03
C LYS A 501 21.44 -17.84 11.71
N ALA A 502 20.90 -18.85 12.38
CA ALA A 502 19.48 -19.20 12.25
C ALA A 502 18.56 -17.99 12.56
N PRO A 503 17.64 -17.61 11.66
CA PRO A 503 16.66 -16.53 11.86
C PRO A 503 15.46 -16.99 12.71
N ALA A 504 15.75 -17.70 13.80
CA ALA A 504 14.79 -18.19 14.78
C ALA A 504 15.26 -17.84 16.19
N ASN A 505 14.34 -17.92 17.16
CA ASN A 505 14.49 -17.38 18.50
C ASN A 505 14.65 -15.85 18.49
N VAL A 506 13.93 -15.19 17.56
CA VAL A 506 13.95 -13.73 17.32
C VAL A 506 12.51 -13.22 17.32
N SER A 507 12.28 -12.04 17.89
CA SER A 507 10.95 -11.43 17.97
C SER A 507 10.45 -10.96 16.61
N VAL A 508 9.14 -10.94 16.42
CA VAL A 508 8.50 -10.28 15.26
C VAL A 508 7.83 -9.01 15.75
N ASP A 509 8.27 -7.86 15.24
CA ASP A 509 7.81 -6.55 15.67
C ASP A 509 6.51 -6.16 14.97
N MET A 510 5.73 -5.26 15.59
CA MET A 510 4.43 -4.78 15.09
C MET A 510 3.36 -5.88 14.94
N VAL A 511 3.44 -6.95 15.73
CA VAL A 511 2.42 -8.00 15.80
C VAL A 511 1.67 -7.93 17.12
N LYS A 512 0.34 -7.80 17.07
CA LYS A 512 -0.54 -7.78 18.25
C LYS A 512 -0.78 -9.20 18.78
N LYS A 513 -1.11 -10.11 17.88
CA LYS A 513 -1.37 -11.53 18.16
C LYS A 513 -1.19 -12.37 16.90
N LEU A 514 -1.17 -13.68 17.07
CA LEU A 514 -1.28 -14.63 15.97
C LEU A 514 -2.76 -14.93 15.72
N ASN A 515 -3.14 -15.18 14.45
CA ASN A 515 -4.51 -15.60 14.13
C ASN A 515 -4.83 -17.01 14.69
N LEU A 516 -3.78 -17.83 14.88
CA LEU A 516 -3.82 -19.16 15.47
C LEU A 516 -2.70 -19.30 16.51
N THR A 517 -3.01 -19.82 17.70
CA THR A 517 -1.99 -20.09 18.72
C THR A 517 -1.46 -21.51 18.56
N ILE A 518 -0.17 -21.65 18.22
CA ILE A 518 0.47 -22.97 18.03
C ILE A 518 1.13 -23.43 19.34
N THR A 519 0.65 -24.54 19.90
CA THR A 519 1.25 -25.21 21.07
C THR A 519 2.49 -26.02 20.68
N GLY A 520 3.23 -26.53 21.69
CA GLY A 520 4.40 -27.38 21.43
C GLY A 520 4.04 -28.69 20.73
N GLU A 521 2.90 -29.28 21.09
CA GLU A 521 2.36 -30.49 20.47
C GLU A 521 1.96 -30.25 19.01
N MET A 522 1.19 -29.18 18.76
CA MET A 522 0.80 -28.77 17.40
C MET A 522 2.02 -28.48 16.52
N GLN A 523 3.05 -27.84 17.08
CA GLN A 523 4.31 -27.61 16.36
C GLN A 523 5.00 -28.91 15.96
N GLY A 524 4.88 -29.98 16.75
CA GLY A 524 5.41 -31.30 16.41
C GLY A 524 4.95 -31.76 15.02
N ALA A 525 3.66 -31.60 14.71
CA ALA A 525 3.07 -31.94 13.41
C ALA A 525 3.58 -31.06 12.26
N LEU A 526 4.02 -29.83 12.54
CA LEU A 526 4.59 -28.91 11.54
C LEU A 526 6.08 -29.18 11.29
N ASN A 527 6.81 -29.64 12.30
CA ASN A 527 8.27 -29.65 12.29
C ASN A 527 8.88 -30.76 11.39
N VAL A 528 8.34 -31.97 11.38
CA VAL A 528 8.70 -33.03 10.41
C VAL A 528 7.45 -33.79 10.00
N ASP A 529 7.25 -33.92 8.70
CA ASP A 529 6.35 -34.93 8.15
C ASP A 529 7.05 -36.29 8.12
N THR A 530 6.43 -37.31 8.72
CA THR A 530 6.95 -38.69 8.73
C THR A 530 6.93 -39.35 7.36
N VAL A 531 6.16 -38.81 6.40
CA VAL A 531 6.02 -39.37 5.04
C VAL A 531 6.81 -38.55 4.02
N GLY A 532 6.46 -37.27 3.83
CA GLY A 532 7.05 -36.41 2.81
C GLY A 532 8.30 -35.65 3.25
N GLY A 533 8.71 -35.74 4.53
CA GLY A 533 9.92 -35.11 5.06
C GLY A 533 9.93 -33.58 5.03
N LYS A 534 8.77 -32.94 4.82
CA LYS A 534 8.63 -31.48 4.64
C LYS A 534 8.36 -30.75 5.95
N SER A 535 9.06 -29.65 6.18
CA SER A 535 8.92 -28.82 7.40
C SER A 535 8.17 -27.52 7.15
N ILE A 536 7.42 -27.09 8.17
CA ILE A 536 6.79 -25.77 8.26
C ILE A 536 7.28 -25.10 9.54
N ASN A 537 7.80 -23.88 9.45
CA ASN A 537 8.33 -23.15 10.59
C ASN A 537 7.21 -22.43 11.33
N ALA A 538 7.07 -22.68 12.63
CA ALA A 538 6.09 -22.02 13.48
C ALA A 538 6.59 -20.65 13.95
N ILE A 539 5.72 -19.66 13.96
CA ILE A 539 5.80 -18.41 14.72
C ILE A 539 4.91 -18.61 15.94
N ARG A 540 5.43 -18.34 17.14
CA ARG A 540 4.76 -18.69 18.39
C ARG A 540 4.71 -17.51 19.35
N SER A 541 3.59 -17.40 20.06
CA SER A 541 3.50 -16.56 21.25
C SER A 541 4.07 -17.35 22.43
N LEU A 542 5.16 -16.86 23.02
CA LEU A 542 5.81 -17.48 24.16
C LEU A 542 5.62 -16.60 25.41
N PRO A 543 5.13 -17.17 26.52
CA PRO A 543 4.97 -16.43 27.78
C PRO A 543 6.27 -15.73 28.20
N GLY A 544 6.20 -14.45 28.53
CA GLY A 544 7.34 -13.62 28.93
C GLY A 544 8.33 -13.26 27.82
N ARG A 545 8.11 -13.74 26.58
CA ARG A 545 9.01 -13.51 25.44
C ARG A 545 8.32 -12.91 24.22
N GLY A 546 6.99 -12.83 24.22
CA GLY A 546 6.21 -12.27 23.12
C GLY A 546 6.15 -13.19 21.90
N ILE A 547 5.95 -12.60 20.72
CA ILE A 547 5.82 -13.34 19.46
C ILE A 547 7.20 -13.55 18.85
N MET A 548 7.55 -14.83 18.65
CA MET A 548 8.89 -15.27 18.28
C MET A 548 8.83 -16.17 17.05
N VAL A 549 9.77 -16.01 16.12
CA VAL A 549 10.03 -17.01 15.08
C VAL A 549 10.64 -18.25 15.75
N TRP A 550 9.99 -19.40 15.62
CA TRP A 550 10.30 -20.62 16.38
C TRP A 550 10.58 -21.84 15.49
N GLY A 551 11.18 -21.61 14.32
CA GLY A 551 11.67 -22.64 13.40
C GLY A 551 12.66 -22.04 12.39
N ALA A 552 13.66 -22.82 11.99
CA ALA A 552 14.70 -22.43 11.03
C ALA A 552 15.02 -23.53 10.01
N ARG A 553 14.03 -24.37 9.68
CA ARG A 553 14.19 -25.42 8.68
C ARG A 553 13.79 -24.93 7.29
N THR A 554 14.47 -25.45 6.28
CA THR A 554 13.98 -25.32 4.90
C THR A 554 12.73 -26.20 4.73
N LEU A 555 12.06 -26.10 3.59
CA LEU A 555 10.97 -27.00 3.27
C LEU A 555 11.47 -28.45 3.12
N LEU A 556 12.75 -28.67 2.81
CA LEU A 556 13.41 -29.97 2.83
C LEU A 556 13.86 -30.38 4.25
N GLY A 557 12.88 -30.55 5.13
CA GLY A 557 13.05 -30.69 6.57
C GLY A 557 13.74 -31.96 7.09
N ASN A 558 13.66 -33.06 6.34
CA ASN A 558 14.22 -34.35 6.74
C ASN A 558 15.57 -34.67 6.10
N ASP A 559 16.12 -33.75 5.31
CA ASP A 559 17.42 -33.95 4.68
C ASP A 559 18.57 -33.81 5.69
N ASN A 560 19.72 -34.41 5.41
CA ASN A 560 20.89 -34.35 6.30
C ASN A 560 21.83 -33.18 5.98
N GLU A 561 21.77 -32.61 4.79
CA GLU A 561 22.64 -31.54 4.32
C GLU A 561 21.93 -30.18 4.38
N TRP A 562 20.75 -30.10 3.77
CA TRP A 562 20.02 -28.87 3.47
C TRP A 562 18.83 -28.61 4.37
N ARG A 563 18.79 -29.26 5.54
CA ARG A 563 17.71 -29.13 6.53
C ARG A 563 17.44 -27.71 6.99
N TYR A 564 18.48 -26.90 7.12
CA TYR A 564 18.41 -25.62 7.84
C TYR A 564 18.55 -24.42 6.91
N VAL A 565 17.68 -23.44 7.10
CA VAL A 565 17.72 -22.12 6.44
C VAL A 565 19.11 -21.50 6.49
N PRO A 566 19.76 -21.31 7.66
CA PRO A 566 21.07 -20.65 7.71
C PRO A 566 22.14 -21.38 6.89
N VAL A 567 22.07 -22.72 6.82
CA VAL A 567 23.04 -23.51 6.06
C VAL A 567 22.85 -23.24 4.56
N ARG A 568 21.63 -23.42 4.03
CA ARG A 568 21.39 -23.16 2.59
C ARG A 568 21.65 -21.71 2.21
N ARG A 569 21.22 -20.75 3.03
CA ARG A 569 21.41 -19.31 2.74
C ARG A 569 22.88 -18.93 2.77
N PHE A 570 23.65 -19.42 3.73
CA PHE A 570 25.10 -19.17 3.75
C PHE A 570 25.79 -19.75 2.51
N PHE A 571 25.43 -20.96 2.07
CA PHE A 571 25.95 -21.52 0.82
C PHE A 571 25.63 -20.64 -0.39
N ILE A 572 24.40 -20.15 -0.52
CA ILE A 572 24.03 -19.22 -1.61
C ILE A 572 24.92 -17.96 -1.57
N VAL A 573 25.08 -17.34 -0.40
CA VAL A 573 25.90 -16.13 -0.26
C VAL A 573 27.36 -16.40 -0.61
N ALA A 574 27.94 -17.49 -0.11
CA ALA A 574 29.32 -17.85 -0.39
C ALA A 574 29.53 -18.17 -1.88
N GLU A 575 28.66 -18.99 -2.49
CA GLU A 575 28.69 -19.35 -3.91
C GLU A 575 28.64 -18.10 -4.80
N GLN A 576 27.71 -17.17 -4.54
CA GLN A 576 27.57 -15.96 -5.35
C GLN A 576 28.71 -14.96 -5.11
N SER A 577 29.19 -14.81 -3.87
CA SER A 577 30.32 -13.92 -3.55
C SER A 577 31.59 -14.39 -4.25
N ILE A 578 31.89 -15.69 -4.17
CA ILE A 578 33.04 -16.30 -4.84
C ILE A 578 32.90 -16.15 -6.35
N LYS A 579 31.73 -16.51 -6.93
CA LYS A 579 31.47 -16.37 -8.38
C LYS A 579 31.66 -14.94 -8.89
N HIS A 580 31.15 -13.95 -8.17
CA HIS A 580 31.30 -12.55 -8.56
C HIS A 580 32.78 -12.12 -8.51
N SER A 581 33.49 -12.54 -7.46
CA SER A 581 34.88 -12.15 -7.23
C SER A 581 35.90 -12.92 -8.07
N THR A 582 35.52 -14.05 -8.66
CA THR A 582 36.37 -14.80 -9.61
C THR A 582 36.15 -14.40 -11.07
N TYR A 583 35.23 -13.47 -11.37
CA TYR A 583 34.91 -13.11 -12.75
C TYR A 583 36.10 -12.54 -13.54
N TRP A 584 37.03 -11.85 -12.86
CA TRP A 584 38.26 -11.34 -13.49
C TRP A 584 39.17 -12.45 -14.03
N ALA A 585 39.05 -13.68 -13.53
CA ALA A 585 39.86 -14.82 -13.99
C ALA A 585 39.44 -15.32 -15.37
N VAL A 586 38.27 -14.91 -15.88
CA VAL A 586 37.80 -15.29 -17.21
C VAL A 586 38.70 -14.63 -18.26
N PHE A 587 39.22 -15.43 -19.19
CA PHE A 587 40.20 -15.04 -20.22
C PHE A 587 41.63 -14.74 -19.74
N GLU A 588 41.95 -15.01 -18.47
CA GLU A 588 43.34 -15.04 -18.02
C GLU A 588 44.05 -16.31 -18.53
N PRO A 589 45.40 -16.29 -18.67
CA PRO A 589 46.16 -17.48 -19.01
C PRO A 589 45.89 -18.63 -18.02
N ASN A 590 45.41 -19.78 -18.51
CA ASN A 590 45.09 -20.95 -17.68
C ASN A 590 46.36 -21.69 -17.24
N ASP A 591 47.11 -21.11 -16.30
CA ASP A 591 48.35 -21.63 -15.76
C ASP A 591 48.34 -21.77 -14.22
N ALA A 592 49.39 -22.38 -13.67
CA ALA A 592 49.53 -22.59 -12.23
C ALA A 592 49.51 -21.27 -11.40
N ARG A 593 49.88 -20.12 -11.99
CA ARG A 593 49.85 -18.84 -11.29
C ARG A 593 48.41 -18.37 -11.09
N LEU A 594 47.57 -18.50 -12.12
CA LEU A 594 46.14 -18.22 -12.01
C LEU A 594 45.50 -19.11 -10.94
N TRP A 595 45.80 -20.41 -10.96
CA TRP A 595 45.24 -21.39 -10.02
C TRP A 595 45.55 -21.03 -8.56
N ILE A 596 46.82 -20.72 -8.26
CA ILE A 596 47.25 -20.31 -6.92
C ILE A 596 46.54 -19.02 -6.51
N LYS A 597 46.47 -18.02 -7.40
CA LYS A 597 45.83 -16.73 -7.10
C LYS A 597 44.35 -16.89 -6.75
N VAL A 598 43.61 -17.70 -7.51
CA VAL A 598 42.20 -17.98 -7.23
C VAL A 598 42.03 -18.81 -5.95
N LYS A 599 42.87 -19.83 -5.74
CA LYS A 599 42.88 -20.64 -4.51
C LYS A 599 43.05 -19.76 -3.27
N THR A 600 44.10 -18.93 -3.26
CA THR A 600 44.41 -18.04 -2.14
C THR A 600 43.27 -17.06 -1.87
N MET A 601 42.67 -16.47 -2.90
CA MET A 601 41.54 -15.56 -2.76
C MET A 601 40.34 -16.23 -2.05
N ILE A 602 39.97 -17.44 -2.49
CA ILE A 602 38.85 -18.19 -1.90
C ILE A 602 39.20 -18.66 -0.47
N SER A 603 40.41 -19.18 -0.26
CA SER A 603 40.85 -19.63 1.06
C SER A 603 40.89 -18.49 2.09
N ASN A 604 41.31 -17.28 1.70
CA ASN A 604 41.29 -16.12 2.59
C ASN A 604 39.86 -15.76 3.01
N TYR A 605 38.93 -15.72 2.06
CA TYR A 605 37.51 -15.47 2.34
C TYR A 605 36.91 -16.50 3.32
N LEU A 606 37.14 -17.79 3.06
CA LEU A 606 36.62 -18.85 3.93
C LEU A 606 37.30 -18.85 5.31
N THR A 607 38.56 -18.45 5.38
CA THR A 607 39.26 -18.24 6.65
C THR A 607 38.60 -17.15 7.48
N ASP A 608 38.21 -16.04 6.85
CA ASP A 608 37.52 -14.94 7.54
C ASP A 608 36.11 -15.38 7.99
N LYS A 609 35.37 -16.12 7.17
CA LYS A 609 34.10 -16.73 7.58
C LYS A 609 34.23 -17.75 8.70
N TRP A 610 35.31 -18.51 8.74
CA TRP A 610 35.62 -19.39 9.87
C TRP A 610 35.88 -18.60 11.15
N LYS A 611 36.67 -17.51 11.10
CA LYS A 611 36.91 -16.62 12.25
C LYS A 611 35.64 -15.95 12.75
N GLU A 612 34.70 -15.64 11.86
CA GLU A 612 33.35 -15.14 12.20
C GLU A 612 32.45 -16.20 12.85
N GLY A 613 32.85 -17.47 12.83
CA GLY A 613 32.09 -18.59 13.40
C GLY A 613 31.04 -19.16 12.45
N ALA A 614 31.12 -18.88 11.14
CA ALA A 614 30.20 -19.44 10.14
C ALA A 614 30.49 -20.91 9.84
N LEU A 615 31.76 -21.30 9.93
CA LEU A 615 32.25 -22.65 9.63
C LEU A 615 32.67 -23.37 10.92
N ALA A 616 32.34 -24.65 11.02
CA ALA A 616 32.64 -25.53 12.14
C ALA A 616 33.99 -26.23 11.93
N GLY A 617 34.82 -26.26 12.97
CA GLY A 617 36.14 -26.90 12.94
C GLY A 617 37.08 -26.19 13.89
N ALA A 618 37.97 -26.94 14.56
CA ALA A 618 38.96 -26.35 15.46
C ALA A 618 40.10 -25.65 14.69
N THR A 619 40.32 -26.04 13.44
CA THR A 619 41.29 -25.42 12.52
C THR A 619 40.65 -25.15 11.16
N PRO A 620 41.20 -24.23 10.34
CA PRO A 620 40.68 -23.94 9.00
C PRO A 620 40.56 -25.19 8.11
N GLU A 621 41.52 -26.11 8.20
CA GLU A 621 41.57 -27.34 7.39
C GLU A 621 40.46 -28.34 7.73
N GLN A 622 39.91 -28.26 8.94
CA GLN A 622 38.71 -29.02 9.32
C GLN A 622 37.42 -28.33 8.87
N ALA A 623 37.47 -27.01 8.66
CA ALA A 623 36.31 -26.16 8.41
C ALA A 623 36.00 -26.00 6.92
N PHE A 624 37.03 -25.95 6.08
CA PHE A 624 36.86 -25.88 4.63
C PHE A 624 38.08 -26.45 3.89
N GLU A 625 37.89 -26.76 2.61
CA GLU A 625 38.95 -27.12 1.69
C GLU A 625 38.76 -26.40 0.36
N VAL A 626 39.87 -26.03 -0.27
CA VAL A 626 39.89 -25.46 -1.63
C VAL A 626 40.95 -26.20 -2.43
N GLN A 627 40.53 -26.95 -3.44
CA GLN A 627 41.39 -27.77 -4.28
C GLN A 627 41.37 -27.21 -5.71
N VAL A 628 42.55 -27.06 -6.32
CA VAL A 628 42.70 -26.60 -7.69
C VAL A 628 44.09 -26.93 -8.22
N GLY A 629 44.16 -27.73 -9.28
CA GLY A 629 45.41 -28.06 -9.94
C GLY A 629 45.32 -29.22 -10.93
N LEU A 630 46.34 -29.34 -11.78
CA LEU A 630 46.50 -30.47 -12.70
C LEU A 630 46.80 -31.76 -11.91
N GLY A 631 45.97 -32.78 -12.10
CA GLY A 631 46.04 -34.03 -11.33
C GLY A 631 45.42 -33.94 -9.92
N GLU A 632 44.89 -32.79 -9.53
CA GLU A 632 44.10 -32.60 -8.30
C GLU A 632 42.61 -32.49 -8.68
N THR A 633 42.23 -31.45 -9.42
CA THR A 633 40.84 -31.20 -9.87
C THR A 633 40.67 -31.17 -11.39
N MET A 634 41.77 -31.07 -12.15
CA MET A 634 41.76 -30.93 -13.60
C MET A 634 42.65 -31.98 -14.26
N THR A 635 42.24 -32.43 -15.45
CA THR A 635 43.06 -33.24 -16.35
C THR A 635 43.80 -32.36 -17.36
N PRO A 636 44.81 -32.88 -18.10
CA PRO A 636 45.43 -32.13 -19.20
C PRO A 636 44.43 -31.68 -20.26
N GLU A 637 43.41 -32.50 -20.53
CA GLU A 637 42.34 -32.18 -21.49
C GLU A 637 41.52 -30.98 -21.02
N ASP A 638 41.14 -30.93 -19.74
CA ASP A 638 40.40 -29.79 -19.18
C ASP A 638 41.16 -28.47 -19.38
N VAL A 639 42.48 -28.49 -19.20
CA VAL A 639 43.33 -27.30 -19.40
C VAL A 639 43.40 -26.90 -20.87
N LEU A 640 43.51 -27.87 -21.78
CA LEU A 640 43.51 -27.62 -23.24
C LEU A 640 42.16 -27.10 -23.74
N GLU A 641 41.06 -27.55 -23.16
CA GLU A 641 39.70 -27.04 -23.39
C GLU A 641 39.44 -25.69 -22.71
N GLY A 642 40.43 -25.13 -21.98
CA GLY A 642 40.32 -23.83 -21.32
C GLY A 642 39.47 -23.83 -20.04
N LYS A 643 39.26 -24.98 -19.42
CA LYS A 643 38.51 -25.12 -18.17
C LYS A 643 39.42 -24.93 -16.96
N LEU A 644 38.90 -24.19 -15.98
CA LEU A 644 39.47 -24.09 -14.62
C LEU A 644 38.46 -24.66 -13.63
N ILE A 645 38.77 -25.83 -13.06
CA ILE A 645 37.88 -26.55 -12.12
C ILE A 645 38.41 -26.38 -10.71
N ILE A 646 37.60 -25.78 -9.84
CA ILE A 646 37.93 -25.54 -8.43
C ILE A 646 36.90 -26.29 -7.58
N GLN A 647 37.38 -27.15 -6.69
CA GLN A 647 36.52 -27.86 -5.73
C GLN A 647 36.60 -27.19 -4.37
N ILE A 648 35.44 -26.87 -3.80
CA ILE A 648 35.33 -26.12 -2.55
C ILE A 648 34.43 -26.90 -1.59
N GLY A 649 34.98 -27.34 -0.45
CA GLY A 649 34.23 -27.95 0.63
C GLY A 649 34.07 -26.98 1.81
N MET A 650 32.88 -26.91 2.42
CA MET A 650 32.61 -26.04 3.58
C MET A 650 31.77 -26.76 4.64
N ALA A 651 32.20 -26.73 5.89
CA ALA A 651 31.49 -27.29 7.04
C ALA A 651 30.70 -26.20 7.78
N VAL A 652 29.51 -25.82 7.27
CA VAL A 652 28.73 -24.72 7.87
C VAL A 652 28.12 -25.12 9.23
N VAL A 653 28.14 -24.20 10.20
CA VAL A 653 27.57 -24.42 11.54
C VAL A 653 26.07 -24.70 11.48
N ARG A 654 25.63 -25.71 12.23
CA ARG A 654 24.22 -26.09 12.36
C ARG A 654 23.62 -25.54 13.66
N PRO A 655 22.36 -25.09 13.67
CA PRO A 655 21.71 -24.64 14.89
C PRO A 655 21.40 -25.81 15.83
N ALA A 656 21.50 -25.56 17.15
CA ALA A 656 20.98 -26.47 18.17
C ALA A 656 19.46 -26.31 18.28
N GLU A 657 18.71 -27.21 17.64
CA GLU A 657 17.24 -27.20 17.65
C GLU A 657 16.64 -27.83 18.91
N PHE A 658 17.26 -28.90 19.42
CA PHE A 658 16.79 -29.64 20.59
C PHE A 658 17.83 -29.57 21.72
N ILE A 659 17.39 -29.20 22.92
CA ILE A 659 18.19 -29.23 24.14
C ILE A 659 17.54 -30.23 25.09
N VAL A 660 18.24 -31.33 25.40
CA VAL A 660 17.74 -32.40 26.27
C VAL A 660 18.49 -32.36 27.60
N LEU A 661 17.79 -31.96 28.67
CA LEU A 661 18.32 -32.00 30.03
C LEU A 661 17.98 -33.35 30.67
N ARG A 662 19.00 -34.15 30.98
CA ARG A 662 18.83 -35.46 31.63
C ARG A 662 19.23 -35.35 33.09
N PHE A 663 18.24 -35.27 33.97
CA PHE A 663 18.45 -35.32 35.42
C PHE A 663 18.57 -36.76 35.88
N TYR A 664 19.57 -37.05 36.70
CA TYR A 664 19.67 -38.31 37.43
C TYR A 664 19.89 -38.00 38.91
N HIS A 665 19.26 -38.80 39.77
CA HIS A 665 19.51 -38.70 41.20
C HIS A 665 20.87 -39.33 41.50
N LYS A 666 21.85 -38.49 41.82
CA LYS A 666 23.17 -38.95 42.29
C LYS A 666 23.06 -39.23 43.79
N MET A 667 23.15 -40.52 44.17
CA MET A 667 23.23 -40.91 45.58
C MET A 667 24.39 -40.20 46.27
N GLN A 668 24.17 -39.73 47.50
CA GLN A 668 25.20 -39.10 48.32
C GLN A 668 26.36 -40.09 48.52
N GLN A 669 27.58 -39.69 48.14
CA GLN A 669 28.78 -40.55 48.19
C GLN A 669 29.58 -40.40 49.49
N SER A 670 29.02 -39.72 50.50
CA SER A 670 29.56 -39.62 51.87
C SER A 670 28.47 -39.23 52.85
#